data_AF-A0A095CEP1-F1
#
_entry.id   AF-A0A095CEP1-F1
#
_cell.length_a   1.000
_cell.length_b   1.000
_cell.length_c   1.000
_cell.angle_alpha   90.00
_cell.angle_beta   90.00
_cell.angle_gamma   90.00
#
_symmetry.space_group_name_H-M   'P 1'
#
loop_
_entity.id
_entity.type
_entity.pdbx_description
1 polymer ?
#
loop_
_entity_poly.entity_id
_entity_poly.type
_entity_poly.pdbx_seq_one_letter_code
_entity_poly.pdbx_strand_id
1 'polypeptide(L)'
;MPHPFDSYSSRSSTSSSESDSQESSATSYSLPRYNEKPRQYSFPRRASAKFRNILRPRRRSSLPFVHVVRRRTTQLALAAGILILGALLLSEFKNHNERQRLWNKEFPLQEWELKHSGDREVNLFALRADYESKRRQEMLAERKQRIDSGSLDREQLWTSQQDEALQQEVSDKWPSWWGNPDVVGRSPFDHRPDPLPPTREKRRFLMLTDYKDYLERMNTHTYEIVDAAMRHPHLIVDVWGPGWAGYNRSIPLSANIRKRAHRVSQLEKSKAEFEKNQRNKEGNLAEGEELETWQTPDWPDIVPDECGDVRYDVVLTISNIYKEDDPHLDFLDCGALMIQQLGDCHSLRCSYEWYPQSNNITLSKYAFELLELFDYNKVKAKYPDWEMGMFGHSPDTGNEWDFWPVTWSEKASEARIFGFDGSFYPIRTTVTNHLRDAGKKEKETLISRHPHPGYTVSVPQEARDNPLETYERNHKYYATHLKLREDFAKGMRESKICVFDASLERKMIRKYAQAFLSGCVVAADIPTEHESALSKFVIPLKATWSIEQINTAIQYYLDRPEVLQQMAVDGFVYARQHLTTTNKISHILEMADHYREGSRGYEFPYGFSLKCRAYWSDQNGYRPPWCRNTQGYRGLED
;
A
#
# COMPACT_ATOMS: atom_id res chain seq x y z
N MET A 1 -46.37 -16.03 -18.52
CA MET A 1 -47.74 -16.05 -17.97
C MET A 1 -47.84 -14.92 -16.95
N PRO A 2 -48.71 -13.91 -17.17
CA PRO A 2 -48.82 -12.73 -16.32
C PRO A 2 -50.08 -12.71 -15.44
N HIS A 3 -50.08 -11.76 -14.47
CA HIS A 3 -51.14 -11.25 -13.59
C HIS A 3 -51.20 -11.79 -12.14
N PRO A 4 -51.71 -10.99 -11.16
CA PRO A 4 -51.78 -9.52 -11.07
C PRO A 4 -51.56 -8.91 -9.65
N PHE A 5 -51.53 -7.57 -9.66
CA PHE A 5 -51.86 -6.59 -8.62
C PHE A 5 -52.65 -7.05 -7.38
N ASP A 6 -52.32 -6.48 -6.22
CA ASP A 6 -53.30 -5.68 -5.47
C ASP A 6 -52.67 -4.63 -4.54
N SER A 7 -53.30 -3.47 -4.57
CA SER A 7 -53.06 -2.28 -3.77
C SER A 7 -53.97 -2.25 -2.55
N TYR A 8 -53.45 -1.83 -1.38
CA TYR A 8 -54.29 -1.18 -0.37
C TYR A 8 -53.55 -0.02 0.28
N SER A 9 -54.12 1.17 0.07
CA SER A 9 -53.94 2.36 0.88
C SER A 9 -55.07 2.40 1.90
N SER A 10 -54.78 2.75 3.15
CA SER A 10 -55.73 3.54 3.96
C SER A 10 -55.00 4.42 4.97
N ARG A 11 -55.41 5.69 4.94
CA ARG A 11 -55.11 6.78 5.88
C ARG A 11 -55.98 6.66 7.13
N SER A 12 -55.50 7.21 8.25
CA SER A 12 -56.21 8.10 9.23
C SER A 12 -55.46 8.02 10.57
N SER A 13 -54.68 9.03 10.96
CA SER A 13 -55.04 10.33 11.56
C SER A 13 -55.30 10.28 13.08
N THR A 14 -54.42 10.97 13.81
CA THR A 14 -54.66 11.85 14.97
C THR A 14 -55.32 11.27 16.22
N SER A 15 -54.61 11.34 17.35
CA SER A 15 -54.99 12.28 18.41
C SER A 15 -53.83 12.57 19.36
N SER A 16 -53.74 13.86 19.67
CA SER A 16 -52.92 14.55 20.66
C SER A 16 -53.38 14.26 22.08
N SER A 17 -52.44 14.27 23.03
CA SER A 17 -52.69 14.78 24.37
C SER A 17 -51.47 15.58 24.82
N GLU A 18 -51.71 16.88 25.02
CA GLU A 18 -50.86 17.82 25.74
C GLU A 18 -51.09 17.70 27.25
N SER A 19 -50.19 18.34 28.00
CA SER A 19 -50.12 18.70 29.43
C SER A 19 -49.06 17.92 30.21
N ASP A 20 -48.17 18.53 31.00
CA ASP A 20 -47.87 19.94 31.22
C ASP A 20 -46.49 20.03 31.88
N SER A 21 -45.79 21.13 31.58
CA SER A 21 -44.76 21.83 32.36
C SER A 21 -43.94 21.08 33.44
N GLN A 22 -42.62 21.10 33.28
CA GLN A 22 -41.74 21.59 34.36
C GLN A 22 -40.40 22.10 33.82
N GLU A 23 -40.12 23.35 34.13
CA GLU A 23 -38.84 24.04 33.98
C GLU A 23 -37.72 23.30 34.73
N SER A 24 -36.55 23.15 34.12
CA SER A 24 -35.28 23.30 34.85
C SER A 24 -34.08 23.41 33.89
N SER A 25 -33.51 24.62 33.90
CA SER A 25 -32.08 24.92 33.82
C SER A 25 -31.22 24.26 32.73
N ALA A 26 -30.88 25.07 31.73
CA ALA A 26 -29.69 24.92 30.91
C ALA A 26 -28.43 24.83 31.77
N THR A 27 -27.76 23.67 31.75
CA THR A 27 -26.42 23.48 32.29
C THR A 27 -25.44 23.31 31.15
N SER A 28 -24.59 24.32 30.98
CA SER A 28 -23.39 24.28 30.16
C SER A 28 -22.47 23.16 30.65
N TYR A 29 -22.16 22.18 29.80
CA TYR A 29 -21.20 21.13 30.14
C TYR A 29 -19.77 21.68 30.09
N SER A 30 -19.20 21.86 31.27
CA SER A 30 -17.77 22.09 31.48
C SER A 30 -17.01 20.76 31.55
N LEU A 31 -15.88 20.67 30.85
CA LEU A 31 -14.94 19.54 30.91
C LEU A 31 -14.46 19.25 32.36
N PRO A 32 -14.14 17.97 32.69
CA PRO A 32 -13.75 17.57 34.02
C PRO A 32 -12.39 18.16 34.43
N ARG A 33 -12.33 18.77 35.62
CA ARG A 33 -11.08 19.21 36.26
C ARG A 33 -10.42 18.02 36.96
N TYR A 34 -9.27 17.60 36.45
CA TYR A 34 -8.35 16.73 37.17
C TYR A 34 -7.72 17.49 38.35
N ASN A 35 -7.82 16.89 39.54
CA ASN A 35 -7.11 17.28 40.75
C ASN A 35 -5.84 16.43 40.85
N GLU A 36 -4.68 17.00 40.48
CA GLU A 36 -3.38 16.43 40.86
C GLU A 36 -2.62 17.39 41.77
N LYS A 37 -2.12 16.83 42.88
CA LYS A 37 -1.13 17.49 43.73
C LYS A 37 0.23 17.48 43.01
N PRO A 38 0.86 18.62 42.75
CA PRO A 38 2.16 18.64 42.10
C PRO A 38 3.28 18.40 43.13
N ARG A 39 4.14 17.40 42.87
CA ARG A 39 5.51 17.39 43.39
C ARG A 39 6.32 18.46 42.66
N GLN A 40 6.98 19.31 43.43
CA GLN A 40 7.75 20.46 42.98
C GLN A 40 9.04 20.04 42.24
N TYR A 41 9.19 20.50 40.99
CA TYR A 41 10.47 21.03 40.51
C TYR A 41 10.20 22.35 39.78
N SER A 42 10.95 23.37 40.17
CA SER A 42 10.68 24.78 39.95
C SER A 42 11.41 25.35 38.74
N PHE A 43 10.66 25.87 37.77
CA PHE A 43 11.07 27.02 36.96
C PHE A 43 9.89 27.98 36.83
N PRO A 44 9.93 29.20 37.41
CA PRO A 44 8.76 30.06 37.42
C PRO A 44 8.71 30.91 36.15
N ARG A 45 7.80 30.55 35.24
CA ARG A 45 7.18 31.50 34.31
C ARG A 45 5.71 31.64 34.68
N ARG A 46 5.36 32.74 35.35
CA ARG A 46 4.07 33.43 35.16
C ARG A 46 4.06 34.78 35.87
N ALA A 47 3.74 35.83 35.12
CA ALA A 47 2.90 36.92 35.61
C ALA A 47 2.44 37.84 34.47
N SER A 48 1.23 37.60 33.98
CA SER A 48 0.28 38.64 33.55
C SER A 48 -1.11 37.99 33.66
N ALA A 49 -2.10 38.47 34.38
CA ALA A 49 -2.30 39.73 35.06
C ALA A 49 -3.27 39.48 36.22
N LYS A 50 -2.92 39.98 37.42
CA LYS A 50 -3.84 40.45 38.47
C LYS A 50 -3.01 41.00 39.64
N PHE A 51 -2.47 42.20 39.43
CA PHE A 51 -2.07 43.13 40.49
C PHE A 51 -2.55 44.52 40.06
N ARG A 52 -3.87 44.71 40.04
CA ARG A 52 -4.46 46.01 40.39
C ARG A 52 -4.72 45.92 41.89
N ASN A 53 -4.29 46.94 42.63
CA ASN A 53 -4.23 47.04 44.09
C ASN A 53 -2.92 46.49 44.70
N ILE A 54 -1.84 47.27 44.57
CA ILE A 54 -0.88 47.65 45.63
C ILE A 54 0.12 48.60 44.95
N LEU A 55 -0.30 49.85 44.74
CA LEU A 55 0.60 50.97 44.46
C LEU A 55 0.11 52.13 45.32
N ARG A 56 0.49 52.10 46.60
CA ARG A 56 0.70 53.31 47.38
C ARG A 56 2.21 53.51 47.53
N PRO A 57 2.74 54.71 47.28
CA PRO A 57 4.18 54.94 47.36
C PRO A 57 4.57 55.08 48.83
N ARG A 58 5.54 54.28 49.28
CA ARG A 58 6.28 54.56 50.52
C ARG A 58 7.74 54.83 50.18
N ARG A 59 8.22 55.90 50.81
CA ARG A 59 9.43 56.68 50.54
C ARG A 59 10.74 55.88 50.51
N ARG A 60 11.60 56.31 49.58
CA ARG A 60 13.06 56.53 49.69
C ARG A 60 13.88 55.55 50.54
N SER A 61 14.69 54.74 49.87
CA SER A 61 16.14 54.76 50.08
C SER A 61 16.86 54.41 48.76
N SER A 62 17.73 55.32 48.36
CA SER A 62 18.54 55.28 47.15
C SER A 62 19.76 54.40 47.36
N LEU A 63 19.88 53.31 46.60
CA LEU A 63 21.17 52.71 46.29
C LEU A 63 21.28 52.53 44.76
N PRO A 64 22.06 53.38 44.07
CA PRO A 64 22.09 53.45 42.60
C PRO A 64 22.74 52.23 41.92
N PHE A 65 23.36 51.33 42.68
CA PHE A 65 24.11 50.20 42.12
C PHE A 65 23.24 49.00 41.69
N VAL A 66 22.08 48.77 42.31
CA VAL A 66 21.26 47.56 42.06
C VAL A 66 20.55 47.62 40.70
N HIS A 67 20.14 48.81 40.24
CA HIS A 67 19.50 48.99 38.94
C HIS A 67 20.47 48.86 37.76
N VAL A 68 21.75 49.23 37.94
CA VAL A 68 22.77 49.10 36.89
C VAL A 68 23.17 47.63 36.68
N VAL A 69 23.33 46.88 37.77
CA VAL A 69 23.67 45.44 37.71
C VAL A 69 22.55 44.64 37.05
N ARG A 70 21.28 44.91 37.41
CA ARG A 70 20.13 44.17 36.86
C ARG A 70 19.87 44.45 35.37
N ARG A 71 20.24 45.63 34.89
CA ARG A 71 20.14 46.01 33.46
C ARG A 71 21.27 45.37 32.63
N ARG A 72 22.47 45.26 33.20
CA ARG A 72 23.59 44.55 32.58
C ARG A 72 23.35 43.05 32.49
N THR A 73 22.78 42.42 33.52
CA THR A 73 22.50 40.98 33.49
C THR A 73 21.40 40.60 32.49
N THR A 74 20.36 41.44 32.34
CA THR A 74 19.34 41.21 31.30
C THR A 74 19.88 41.43 29.88
N GLN A 75 20.75 42.43 29.67
CA GLN A 75 21.43 42.63 28.39
C GLN A 75 22.36 41.48 28.04
N LEU A 76 23.10 40.94 29.02
CA LEU A 76 23.95 39.76 28.82
C LEU A 76 23.13 38.49 28.53
N ALA A 77 22.01 38.28 29.23
CA ALA A 77 21.12 37.16 28.98
C ALA A 77 20.46 37.24 27.59
N LEU A 78 20.10 38.45 27.15
CA LEU A 78 19.55 38.68 25.81
C LEU A 78 20.62 38.46 24.73
N ALA A 79 21.84 38.96 24.94
CA ALA A 79 22.97 38.73 24.03
C ALA A 79 23.31 37.24 23.93
N ALA A 80 23.37 36.53 25.07
CA ALA A 80 23.55 35.07 25.10
C ALA A 80 22.40 34.34 24.40
N GLY A 81 21.15 34.76 24.60
CA GLY A 81 19.98 34.21 23.91
C GLY A 81 20.03 34.40 22.40
N ILE A 82 20.46 35.56 21.92
CA ILE A 82 20.66 35.84 20.49
C ILE A 82 21.78 34.96 19.91
N LEU A 83 22.89 34.78 20.64
CA LEU A 83 23.99 33.91 20.22
C LEU A 83 23.58 32.44 20.17
N ILE A 84 22.83 31.96 21.17
CA ILE A 84 22.29 30.59 21.20
C ILE A 84 21.32 30.39 20.04
N LEU A 85 20.39 31.32 19.83
CA LEU A 85 19.45 31.26 18.70
C LEU A 85 20.19 31.28 17.36
N GLY A 86 21.22 32.13 17.22
CA GLY A 86 22.07 32.18 16.03
C GLY A 86 22.81 30.87 15.77
N ALA A 87 23.34 30.23 16.81
CA ALA A 87 23.99 28.92 16.71
C ALA A 87 22.99 27.81 16.32
N LEU A 88 21.79 27.81 16.89
CA LEU A 88 20.72 26.87 16.53
C LEU A 88 20.27 27.05 15.07
N LEU A 89 20.09 28.31 14.63
CA LEU A 89 19.75 28.62 13.24
C LEU A 89 20.86 28.23 12.26
N LEU A 90 22.14 28.45 12.62
CA LEU A 90 23.28 28.01 11.81
C LEU A 90 23.35 26.47 11.73
N SER A 91 23.06 25.78 12.83
CA SER A 91 22.97 24.31 12.84
C SER A 91 21.84 23.79 11.96
N GLU A 92 20.65 24.38 12.07
CA GLU A 92 19.52 24.02 11.20
C GLU A 92 19.82 24.33 9.74
N PHE A 93 20.42 25.48 9.43
CA PHE A 93 20.79 25.85 8.08
C PHE A 93 21.82 24.88 7.48
N LYS A 94 22.81 24.46 8.29
CA LYS A 94 23.80 23.45 7.88
C LYS A 94 23.12 22.09 7.62
N ASN A 95 22.25 21.64 8.52
CA ASN A 95 21.50 20.40 8.36
C ASN A 95 20.54 20.45 7.16
N HIS A 96 19.89 21.60 6.91
CA HIS A 96 19.05 21.81 5.74
C HIS A 96 19.87 21.74 4.45
N ASN A 97 21.02 22.41 4.38
CA ASN A 97 21.90 22.33 3.21
C ASN A 97 22.46 20.92 2.99
N GLU A 98 22.77 20.19 4.06
CA GLU A 98 23.21 18.81 3.96
C GLU A 98 22.09 17.88 3.47
N ARG A 99 20.86 18.03 3.99
CA ARG A 99 19.65 17.37 3.49
C ARG A 99 19.41 17.68 2.01
N GLN A 100 19.45 18.97 1.64
CA GLN A 100 19.28 19.40 0.25
C GLN A 100 20.38 18.83 -0.65
N ARG A 101 21.63 18.75 -0.19
CA ARG A 101 22.74 18.14 -0.93
C ARG A 101 22.56 16.62 -1.09
N LEU A 102 22.14 15.92 -0.04
CA LEU A 102 21.86 14.48 -0.08
C LEU A 102 20.68 14.21 -1.02
N TRP A 103 19.60 14.97 -0.89
CA TRP A 103 18.45 14.93 -1.79
C TRP A 103 18.85 15.20 -3.24
N ASN A 104 19.66 16.23 -3.49
CA ASN A 104 20.19 16.55 -4.82
C ASN A 104 21.20 15.53 -5.33
N LYS A 105 21.69 14.59 -4.51
CA LYS A 105 22.57 13.49 -4.91
C LYS A 105 21.76 12.20 -5.16
N GLU A 106 20.75 11.98 -4.34
CA GLU A 106 19.83 10.84 -4.39
C GLU A 106 18.82 10.99 -5.53
N PHE A 107 18.33 12.20 -5.80
CA PHE A 107 17.44 12.46 -6.92
C PHE A 107 18.09 12.14 -8.27
N PRO A 108 19.35 12.55 -8.57
CA PRO A 108 20.06 12.05 -9.73
C PRO A 108 20.33 10.56 -9.70
N LEU A 109 20.46 9.89 -8.54
CA LEU A 109 20.67 8.44 -8.47
C LEU A 109 19.40 7.66 -8.76
N GLN A 110 18.25 8.08 -8.24
CA GLN A 110 16.94 7.53 -8.57
C GLN A 110 16.56 7.86 -10.01
N GLU A 111 16.81 9.08 -10.47
CA GLU A 111 16.62 9.48 -11.86
C GLU A 111 17.62 8.76 -12.78
N TRP A 112 18.84 8.47 -12.30
CA TRP A 112 19.84 7.66 -13.00
C TRP A 112 19.41 6.20 -13.04
N GLU A 113 18.93 5.58 -11.97
CA GLU A 113 18.38 4.22 -11.98
C GLU A 113 17.15 4.13 -12.87
N LEU A 114 16.27 5.14 -12.88
CA LEU A 114 15.14 5.23 -13.79
C LEU A 114 15.60 5.39 -15.26
N LYS A 115 16.62 6.21 -15.52
CA LYS A 115 17.17 6.47 -16.87
C LYS A 115 18.10 5.36 -17.38
N HIS A 116 18.79 4.65 -16.50
CA HIS A 116 19.79 3.61 -16.78
C HIS A 116 19.28 2.22 -16.40
N SER A 117 18.01 2.08 -16.03
CA SER A 117 17.29 0.81 -16.10
C SER A 117 17.39 0.17 -17.50
N GLY A 118 17.58 1.01 -18.54
CA GLY A 118 17.89 0.60 -19.91
C GLY A 118 19.26 -0.09 -20.10
N ASP A 119 20.22 0.07 -19.19
CA ASP A 119 21.53 -0.62 -19.28
C ASP A 119 21.43 -2.12 -18.90
N ARG A 120 20.23 -2.59 -18.56
CA ARG A 120 19.91 -4.01 -18.36
C ARG A 120 18.70 -4.45 -19.20
N GLU A 121 18.57 -3.94 -20.42
CA GLU A 121 17.60 -4.48 -21.37
C GLU A 121 17.85 -5.99 -21.58
N VAL A 122 16.83 -6.80 -21.27
CA VAL A 122 16.89 -8.25 -21.46
C VAL A 122 16.52 -8.53 -22.91
N ASN A 123 17.50 -8.78 -23.77
CA ASN A 123 17.25 -9.13 -25.16
C ASN A 123 16.96 -10.64 -25.29
N LEU A 124 15.68 -11.00 -25.43
CA LEU A 124 15.25 -12.39 -25.52
C LEU A 124 15.76 -13.07 -26.79
N PHE A 125 15.85 -12.33 -27.90
CA PHE A 125 16.40 -12.83 -29.16
C PHE A 125 17.88 -13.23 -29.00
N ALA A 126 18.69 -12.37 -28.38
CA ALA A 126 20.11 -12.66 -28.13
C ALA A 126 20.30 -13.86 -27.18
N LEU A 127 19.47 -13.95 -26.13
CA LEU A 127 19.47 -15.11 -25.21
C LEU A 127 19.19 -16.42 -25.96
N ARG A 128 18.19 -16.42 -26.84
CA ARG A 128 17.78 -17.59 -27.62
C ARG A 128 18.80 -17.98 -28.67
N ALA A 129 19.40 -17.02 -29.36
CA ALA A 129 20.46 -17.28 -30.33
C ALA A 129 21.70 -17.94 -29.67
N ASP A 130 22.11 -17.47 -28.49
CA ASP A 130 23.19 -18.10 -27.72
C ASP A 130 22.81 -19.52 -27.27
N TYR A 131 21.57 -19.70 -26.78
CA TYR A 131 21.06 -21.01 -26.39
C TYR A 131 21.02 -22.00 -27.57
N GLU A 132 20.48 -21.59 -28.72
CA GLU A 132 20.42 -22.42 -29.91
C GLU A 132 21.82 -22.88 -30.33
N SER A 133 22.78 -21.95 -30.39
CA SER A 133 24.16 -22.26 -30.77
C SER A 133 24.77 -23.31 -29.85
N LYS A 134 24.63 -23.14 -28.52
CA LYS A 134 25.14 -24.09 -27.52
C LYS A 134 24.45 -25.44 -27.62
N ARG A 135 23.12 -25.46 -27.69
CA ARG A 135 22.34 -26.70 -27.76
C ARG A 135 22.63 -27.48 -29.03
N ARG A 136 22.79 -26.80 -30.17
CA ARG A 136 23.20 -27.42 -31.44
C ARG A 136 24.58 -28.07 -31.32
N GLN A 137 25.54 -27.43 -30.65
CA GLN A 137 26.85 -28.01 -30.40
C GLN A 137 26.78 -29.26 -29.50
N GLU A 138 25.98 -29.22 -28.43
CA GLU A 138 25.75 -30.37 -27.55
C GLU A 138 25.15 -31.55 -28.30
N MET A 139 24.08 -31.32 -29.09
CA MET A 139 23.44 -32.37 -29.88
C MET A 139 24.41 -32.99 -30.90
N LEU A 140 25.28 -32.20 -31.52
CA LEU A 140 26.33 -32.70 -32.42
C LEU A 140 27.40 -33.52 -31.67
N ALA A 141 27.77 -33.11 -30.46
CA ALA A 141 28.72 -33.84 -29.62
C ALA A 141 28.14 -35.18 -29.12
N GLU A 142 26.90 -35.18 -28.61
CA GLU A 142 26.17 -36.39 -28.20
C GLU A 142 26.05 -37.38 -29.37
N ARG A 143 25.73 -36.87 -30.55
CA ARG A 143 25.63 -37.67 -31.77
C ARG A 143 26.98 -38.27 -32.16
N LYS A 144 28.06 -37.48 -32.12
CA LYS A 144 29.41 -37.99 -32.37
C LYS A 144 29.76 -39.12 -31.40
N GLN A 145 29.44 -38.96 -30.12
CA GLN A 145 29.65 -40.00 -29.11
C GLN A 145 28.84 -41.28 -29.41
N ARG A 146 27.60 -41.16 -29.90
CA ARG A 146 26.78 -42.31 -30.30
C ARG A 146 27.30 -43.05 -31.54
N ILE A 147 27.86 -42.30 -32.50
CA ILE A 147 28.54 -42.87 -33.67
C ILE A 147 29.81 -43.60 -33.23
N ASP A 148 30.61 -42.97 -32.38
CA ASP A 148 31.87 -43.54 -31.89
C ASP A 148 31.63 -44.79 -31.01
N SER A 149 30.48 -44.88 -30.32
CA SER A 149 30.07 -46.07 -29.56
C SER A 149 29.41 -47.17 -30.40
N GLY A 150 29.25 -46.97 -31.72
CA GLY A 150 28.58 -47.91 -32.63
C GLY A 150 27.05 -48.02 -32.44
N SER A 151 26.46 -47.14 -31.64
CA SER A 151 25.02 -47.11 -31.33
C SER A 151 24.18 -46.36 -32.37
N LEU A 152 24.83 -45.65 -33.30
CA LEU A 152 24.18 -44.88 -34.36
C LEU A 152 24.97 -45.02 -35.66
N ASP A 153 24.27 -45.20 -36.78
CA ASP A 153 24.91 -45.35 -38.07
C ASP A 153 25.46 -44.01 -38.59
N ARG A 154 26.61 -44.04 -39.28
CA ARG A 154 27.29 -42.81 -39.74
C ARG A 154 26.46 -41.99 -40.75
N GLU A 155 25.56 -42.66 -41.48
CA GLU A 155 24.78 -42.07 -42.58
C GLU A 155 23.50 -41.33 -42.13
N GLN A 156 22.99 -41.65 -40.95
CA GLN A 156 22.49 -40.76 -39.89
C GLN A 156 21.97 -39.32 -40.08
N LEU A 157 21.86 -38.67 -41.25
CA LEU A 157 21.87 -37.18 -41.41
C LEU A 157 20.95 -36.40 -40.45
N TRP A 158 21.39 -35.20 -40.05
CA TRP A 158 20.58 -34.28 -39.23
C TRP A 158 19.24 -34.03 -39.92
N THR A 159 18.14 -34.28 -39.21
CA THR A 159 16.80 -34.26 -39.81
C THR A 159 16.10 -32.92 -39.61
N SER A 160 15.15 -32.60 -40.49
CA SER A 160 14.27 -31.44 -40.32
C SER A 160 13.49 -31.49 -38.99
N GLN A 161 13.11 -32.69 -38.55
CA GLN A 161 12.43 -32.89 -37.27
C GLN A 161 13.31 -32.52 -36.07
N GLN A 162 14.63 -32.73 -36.16
CA GLN A 162 15.58 -32.29 -35.12
C GLN A 162 15.72 -30.76 -35.10
N ASP A 163 15.75 -30.11 -36.26
CA ASP A 163 15.71 -28.65 -36.34
C ASP A 163 14.40 -28.08 -35.79
N GLU A 164 13.25 -28.64 -36.14
CA GLU A 164 11.94 -28.21 -35.64
C GLU A 164 11.85 -28.36 -34.11
N ALA A 165 12.31 -29.49 -33.56
CA ALA A 165 12.35 -29.70 -32.12
C ALA A 165 13.29 -28.71 -31.41
N LEU A 166 14.47 -28.44 -31.99
CA LEU A 166 15.39 -27.44 -31.47
C LEU A 166 14.78 -26.03 -31.51
N GLN A 167 14.13 -25.66 -32.62
CA GLN A 167 13.47 -24.35 -32.75
C GLN A 167 12.32 -24.21 -31.75
N GLN A 168 11.55 -25.26 -31.52
CA GLN A 168 10.50 -25.24 -30.49
C GLN A 168 11.10 -25.07 -29.08
N GLU A 169 12.17 -25.81 -28.75
CA GLU A 169 12.89 -25.69 -27.48
C GLU A 169 13.47 -24.28 -27.28
N VAL A 170 14.06 -23.70 -28.33
CA VAL A 170 14.63 -22.34 -28.32
C VAL A 170 13.54 -21.29 -28.17
N SER A 171 12.40 -21.45 -28.86
CA SER A 171 11.28 -20.50 -28.81
C SER A 171 10.63 -20.42 -27.43
N ASP A 172 10.74 -21.48 -26.62
CA ASP A 172 10.27 -21.50 -25.24
C ASP A 172 11.41 -21.39 -24.22
N LYS A 173 12.61 -20.96 -24.66
CA LYS A 173 13.71 -20.65 -23.76
C LYS A 173 13.49 -19.30 -23.10
N TRP A 174 13.57 -19.30 -21.77
CA TRP A 174 13.43 -18.13 -20.91
C TRP A 174 14.68 -17.92 -20.03
N PRO A 175 14.90 -16.69 -19.50
CA PRO A 175 15.91 -16.45 -18.47
C PRO A 175 15.73 -17.39 -17.28
N SER A 176 16.81 -17.81 -16.62
CA SER A 176 16.74 -18.76 -15.50
C SER A 176 15.96 -18.26 -14.29
N TRP A 177 15.73 -16.95 -14.20
CA TRP A 177 14.95 -16.29 -13.15
C TRP A 177 13.49 -16.03 -13.55
N TRP A 178 13.05 -16.51 -14.72
CA TRP A 178 11.66 -16.44 -15.18
C TRP A 178 10.81 -17.49 -14.46
N GLY A 179 10.12 -17.08 -13.40
CA GLY A 179 9.26 -17.98 -12.64
C GLY A 179 9.03 -17.52 -11.21
N ASN A 180 8.50 -18.42 -10.37
CA ASN A 180 8.30 -18.13 -8.95
C ASN A 180 9.66 -17.92 -8.27
N PRO A 181 9.91 -16.75 -7.64
CA PRO A 181 11.20 -16.45 -7.00
C PRO A 181 11.58 -17.40 -5.86
N ASP A 182 10.58 -18.02 -5.22
CA ASP A 182 10.80 -19.02 -4.17
C ASP A 182 11.29 -20.37 -4.77
N VAL A 183 11.16 -20.57 -6.09
CA VAL A 183 11.55 -21.81 -6.81
C VAL A 183 12.78 -21.60 -7.70
N VAL A 184 12.73 -20.60 -8.58
CA VAL A 184 13.81 -20.33 -9.56
C VAL A 184 14.95 -19.49 -8.97
N GLY A 185 14.77 -19.02 -7.74
CA GLY A 185 15.68 -18.11 -7.08
C GLY A 185 15.49 -16.67 -7.51
N ARG A 186 16.49 -15.85 -7.15
CA ARG A 186 16.42 -14.40 -7.30
C ARG A 186 16.72 -13.95 -8.73
N SER A 187 15.99 -12.95 -9.19
CA SER A 187 16.31 -12.21 -10.40
C SER A 187 17.31 -11.08 -10.08
N PRO A 188 18.15 -10.67 -11.06
CA PRO A 188 19.01 -9.49 -10.91
C PRO A 188 18.23 -8.17 -10.82
N PHE A 189 16.93 -8.19 -11.10
CA PHE A 189 16.03 -7.03 -11.12
C PHE A 189 15.20 -6.87 -9.84
N ASP A 190 15.34 -7.80 -8.90
CA ASP A 190 14.57 -7.78 -7.67
C ASP A 190 14.94 -6.59 -6.82
N HIS A 191 13.94 -5.84 -6.35
CA HIS A 191 14.13 -4.89 -5.26
C HIS A 191 14.74 -5.59 -4.04
N ARG A 192 15.78 -4.96 -3.48
CA ARG A 192 16.52 -5.51 -2.33
C ARG A 192 16.57 -4.44 -1.24
N PRO A 193 15.80 -4.61 -0.16
CA PRO A 193 16.07 -3.86 1.05
C PRO A 193 17.51 -4.13 1.49
N ASP A 194 18.25 -3.08 1.84
CA ASP A 194 19.61 -3.23 2.35
C ASP A 194 19.64 -4.18 3.56
N PRO A 195 20.71 -4.96 3.77
CA PRO A 195 20.83 -5.76 4.99
C PRO A 195 20.73 -4.86 6.23
N LEU A 196 19.95 -5.27 7.23
CA LEU A 196 19.89 -4.55 8.49
C LEU A 196 21.27 -4.62 9.16
N PRO A 197 21.92 -3.48 9.48
CA PRO A 197 23.20 -3.49 10.17
C PRO A 197 23.10 -4.25 11.50
N PRO A 198 24.11 -5.01 11.93
CA PRO A 198 24.05 -5.77 13.19
C PRO A 198 23.78 -4.91 14.44
N THR A 199 24.06 -3.61 14.36
CA THR A 199 23.85 -2.63 15.43
C THR A 199 22.44 -2.04 15.45
N ARG A 200 21.61 -2.30 14.42
CA ARG A 200 20.28 -1.71 14.29
C ARG A 200 19.22 -2.76 14.57
N GLU A 201 18.31 -2.44 15.46
CA GLU A 201 17.16 -3.30 15.75
C GLU A 201 16.10 -3.20 14.64
N LYS A 202 15.31 -4.26 14.50
CA LYS A 202 14.14 -4.24 13.61
C LYS A 202 13.11 -3.26 14.13
N ARG A 203 12.46 -2.55 13.21
CA ARG A 203 11.35 -1.63 13.53
C ARG A 203 10.08 -2.41 13.78
N ARG A 204 9.27 -1.93 14.72
CA ARG A 204 7.94 -2.51 14.96
C ARG A 204 6.90 -1.82 14.09
N PHE A 205 6.20 -2.62 13.31
CA PHE A 205 5.24 -2.18 12.32
C PHE A 205 3.87 -2.77 12.63
N LEU A 206 2.90 -1.91 12.91
CA LEU A 206 1.52 -2.32 13.12
C LEU A 206 0.69 -2.06 11.86
N MET A 207 0.13 -3.10 11.27
CA MET A 207 -0.97 -2.97 10.31
C MET A 207 -2.28 -2.80 11.07
N LEU A 208 -2.77 -1.56 11.14
CA LEU A 208 -4.06 -1.22 11.74
C LEU A 208 -5.19 -1.49 10.75
N THR A 209 -6.01 -2.51 11.02
CA THR A 209 -7.13 -2.89 10.15
C THR A 209 -8.37 -3.27 10.96
N ASP A 210 -9.55 -2.96 10.42
CA ASP A 210 -10.81 -3.49 10.96
C ASP A 210 -10.91 -5.00 10.68
N TYR A 211 -11.38 -5.75 11.68
CA TYR A 211 -11.45 -7.21 11.65
C TYR A 211 -12.54 -7.73 10.70
N LYS A 212 -13.64 -6.99 10.54
CA LYS A 212 -14.66 -7.33 9.55
C LYS A 212 -14.11 -7.14 8.14
N ASP A 213 -13.41 -6.04 7.90
CA ASP A 213 -12.73 -5.83 6.62
C ASP A 213 -11.69 -6.91 6.34
N TYR A 214 -10.91 -7.30 7.35
CA TYR A 214 -9.99 -8.43 7.27
C TYR A 214 -10.73 -9.71 6.83
N LEU A 215 -11.80 -10.10 7.53
CA LEU A 215 -12.52 -11.35 7.26
C LEU A 215 -13.34 -11.35 5.97
N GLU A 216 -14.03 -10.27 5.64
CA GLU A 216 -15.12 -10.31 4.66
C GLU A 216 -14.75 -9.65 3.33
N ARG A 217 -13.74 -8.76 3.31
CA ARG A 217 -13.37 -8.05 2.07
C ARG A 217 -12.68 -9.01 1.11
N MET A 218 -13.26 -9.20 -0.07
CA MET A 218 -12.68 -10.07 -1.11
C MET A 218 -11.32 -9.57 -1.61
N ASN A 219 -11.11 -8.25 -1.61
CA ASN A 219 -9.86 -7.66 -2.06
C ASN A 219 -8.70 -8.03 -1.12
N THR A 220 -7.73 -8.76 -1.65
CA THR A 220 -6.56 -9.30 -0.93
C THR A 220 -5.46 -8.29 -0.61
N HIS A 221 -5.65 -6.99 -0.92
CA HIS A 221 -4.63 -5.95 -0.75
C HIS A 221 -4.03 -5.86 0.65
N THR A 222 -4.87 -5.94 1.69
CA THR A 222 -4.39 -5.93 3.08
C THR A 222 -3.44 -7.09 3.34
N TYR A 223 -3.81 -8.29 2.91
CA TYR A 223 -2.99 -9.48 3.10
C TYR A 223 -1.69 -9.44 2.31
N GLU A 224 -1.72 -8.91 1.09
CA GLU A 224 -0.52 -8.76 0.28
C GLU A 224 0.52 -7.86 0.97
N ILE A 225 0.08 -6.74 1.54
CA ILE A 225 0.95 -5.82 2.31
C ILE A 225 1.45 -6.49 3.60
N VAL A 226 0.59 -7.19 4.33
CA VAL A 226 1.00 -7.91 5.55
C VAL A 226 2.05 -8.97 5.22
N ASP A 227 1.81 -9.81 4.20
CA ASP A 227 2.74 -10.85 3.76
C ASP A 227 4.10 -10.25 3.37
N ALA A 228 4.11 -9.14 2.64
CA ALA A 228 5.33 -8.45 2.24
C ALA A 228 6.05 -7.82 3.44
N ALA A 229 5.33 -7.19 4.36
CA ALA A 229 5.91 -6.64 5.58
C ALA A 229 6.54 -7.74 6.45
N MET A 230 5.90 -8.92 6.56
CA MET A 230 6.43 -10.07 7.30
C MET A 230 7.69 -10.64 6.65
N ARG A 231 7.82 -10.56 5.32
CA ARG A 231 9.03 -10.96 4.57
C ARG A 231 10.13 -9.88 4.62
N HIS A 232 9.82 -8.63 4.97
CA HIS A 232 10.79 -7.53 4.97
C HIS A 232 11.81 -7.68 6.12
N PRO A 233 13.13 -7.63 5.85
CA PRO A 233 14.16 -7.98 6.83
C PRO A 233 14.23 -7.01 8.02
N HIS A 234 13.73 -5.79 7.86
CA HIS A 234 13.81 -4.73 8.87
C HIS A 234 12.64 -4.70 9.85
N LEU A 235 11.63 -5.56 9.69
CA LEU A 235 10.36 -5.40 10.40
C LEU A 235 10.06 -6.55 11.37
N ILE A 236 9.42 -6.17 12.48
CA ILE A 236 8.61 -7.03 13.33
C ILE A 236 7.17 -6.56 13.13
N VAL A 237 6.33 -7.42 12.56
CA VAL A 237 4.97 -7.06 12.12
C VAL A 237 3.95 -7.53 13.14
N ASP A 238 2.98 -6.66 13.42
CA ASP A 238 1.74 -6.98 14.13
C ASP A 238 0.54 -6.53 13.27
N VAL A 239 -0.59 -7.19 13.43
CA VAL A 239 -1.84 -6.84 12.74
C VAL A 239 -2.96 -6.82 13.76
N TRP A 240 -3.62 -5.67 13.91
CA TRP A 240 -4.63 -5.50 14.94
C TRP A 240 -5.52 -4.30 14.63
N GLY A 241 -6.58 -4.09 15.40
CA GLY A 241 -7.47 -2.95 15.23
C GLY A 241 -8.90 -3.22 15.67
N PRO A 242 -9.88 -2.43 15.22
CA PRO A 242 -11.27 -2.59 15.60
C PRO A 242 -11.82 -3.98 15.30
N GLY A 243 -12.52 -4.56 16.27
CA GLY A 243 -13.13 -5.89 16.16
C GLY A 243 -12.17 -7.06 16.40
N TRP A 244 -10.85 -6.81 16.47
CA TRP A 244 -9.89 -7.81 16.95
C TRP A 244 -9.99 -7.98 18.46
N ALA A 245 -9.51 -9.11 18.99
CA ALA A 245 -9.55 -9.35 20.43
C ALA A 245 -8.80 -8.25 21.20
N GLY A 246 -9.44 -7.77 22.28
CA GLY A 246 -8.90 -6.75 23.18
C GLY A 246 -9.05 -5.29 22.72
N TYR A 247 -9.51 -5.03 21.49
CA TYR A 247 -9.70 -3.67 21.00
C TYR A 247 -10.93 -3.00 21.66
N ASN A 248 -10.79 -1.75 22.10
CA ASN A 248 -11.87 -1.01 22.74
C ASN A 248 -12.25 0.24 21.94
N ARG A 249 -13.45 0.24 21.33
CA ARG A 249 -13.95 1.38 20.54
C ARG A 249 -14.33 2.61 21.39
N SER A 250 -14.41 2.46 22.71
CA SER A 250 -14.82 3.53 23.65
C SER A 250 -13.64 4.35 24.18
N ILE A 251 -12.41 4.08 23.72
CA ILE A 251 -11.22 4.84 24.09
C ILE A 251 -10.51 5.36 22.83
N PRO A 252 -9.71 6.44 22.94
CA PRO A 252 -8.97 6.97 21.80
C PRO A 252 -8.04 5.95 21.13
N LEU A 253 -7.70 6.20 19.86
CA LEU A 253 -6.81 5.36 19.07
C LEU A 253 -5.44 5.24 19.76
N SER A 254 -4.84 6.34 20.20
CA SER A 254 -3.55 6.35 20.91
C SER A 254 -3.55 5.41 22.13
N ALA A 255 -4.63 5.46 22.93
CA ALA A 255 -4.83 4.62 24.09
C ALA A 255 -4.96 3.12 23.73
N ASN A 256 -5.64 2.79 22.63
CA ASN A 256 -5.67 1.42 22.11
C ASN A 256 -4.28 0.95 21.69
N ILE A 257 -3.52 1.76 20.93
CA ILE A 257 -2.16 1.41 20.48
C ILE A 257 -1.24 1.19 21.69
N ARG A 258 -1.31 2.05 22.69
CA ARG A 258 -0.53 1.91 23.94
C ARG A 258 -0.91 0.63 24.69
N LYS A 259 -2.22 0.36 24.87
CA LYS A 259 -2.72 -0.88 25.48
C LYS A 259 -2.19 -2.12 24.75
N ARG A 260 -2.19 -2.10 23.41
CA ARG A 260 -1.67 -3.20 22.59
C ARG A 260 -0.17 -3.38 22.75
N ALA A 261 0.61 -2.30 22.78
CA ALA A 261 2.04 -2.38 22.97
C ALA A 261 2.39 -3.04 24.33
N HIS A 262 1.66 -2.71 25.39
CA HIS A 262 1.79 -3.38 26.69
C HIS A 262 1.39 -4.85 26.64
N ARG A 263 0.30 -5.19 25.94
CA ARG A 263 -0.10 -6.58 25.71
C ARG A 263 1.01 -7.37 25.02
N VAL A 264 1.60 -6.84 23.96
CA VAL A 264 2.72 -7.50 23.26
C VAL A 264 3.93 -7.67 24.18
N SER A 265 4.29 -6.65 24.97
CA SER A 265 5.39 -6.76 25.95
C SER A 265 5.14 -7.86 26.99
N GLN A 266 3.90 -7.97 27.50
CA GLN A 266 3.51 -9.02 28.45
C GLN A 266 3.64 -10.41 27.82
N LEU A 267 3.15 -10.59 26.58
CA LEU A 267 3.25 -11.85 25.84
C LEU A 267 4.70 -12.26 25.61
N GLU A 268 5.54 -11.33 25.16
CA GLU A 268 6.97 -11.60 24.90
C GLU A 268 7.72 -11.98 26.18
N LYS A 269 7.49 -11.27 27.29
CA LYS A 269 8.11 -11.58 28.59
C LYS A 269 7.66 -12.94 29.12
N SER A 270 6.36 -13.20 29.11
CA SER A 270 5.79 -14.46 29.58
C SER A 270 6.29 -15.65 28.77
N LYS A 271 6.35 -15.53 27.45
CA LYS A 271 6.86 -16.58 26.57
C LYS A 271 8.35 -16.82 26.79
N ALA A 272 9.15 -15.75 26.89
CA ALA A 272 10.59 -15.88 27.15
C ALA A 272 10.89 -16.54 28.51
N GLU A 273 10.12 -16.20 29.55
CA GLU A 273 10.22 -16.84 30.87
C GLU A 273 9.85 -18.33 30.80
N PHE A 274 8.76 -18.67 30.11
CA PHE A 274 8.35 -20.04 29.88
C PHE A 274 9.42 -20.86 29.15
N GLU A 275 9.96 -20.36 28.04
CA GLU A 275 11.01 -21.03 27.27
C GLU A 275 12.31 -21.19 28.07
N LYS A 276 12.65 -20.21 28.91
CA LYS A 276 13.78 -20.32 29.84
C LYS A 276 13.55 -21.43 30.87
N ASN A 277 12.34 -21.53 31.42
CA ASN A 277 11.99 -22.58 32.37
C ASN A 277 11.98 -23.96 31.71
N GLN A 278 11.48 -24.09 30.47
CA GLN A 278 11.55 -25.33 29.70
C GLN A 278 12.99 -25.79 29.45
N ARG A 279 13.87 -24.91 28.97
CA ARG A 279 15.29 -25.24 28.77
C ARG A 279 15.99 -25.71 30.06
N ASN A 280 15.63 -25.11 31.19
CA ASN A 280 16.16 -25.53 32.50
C ASN A 280 15.61 -26.91 32.95
N LYS A 281 14.38 -27.25 32.54
CA LYS A 281 13.76 -28.56 32.80
C LYS A 281 14.31 -29.64 31.86
N GLU A 282 14.52 -29.36 30.57
CA GLU A 282 15.10 -30.29 29.57
C GLU A 282 16.47 -30.83 29.97
N GLY A 283 17.28 -30.03 30.70
CA GLY A 283 18.54 -30.51 31.28
C GLY A 283 18.40 -31.51 32.44
N ASN A 284 17.19 -31.71 32.97
CA ASN A 284 16.89 -32.49 34.18
C ASN A 284 15.75 -33.51 34.00
N LEU A 285 15.20 -33.65 32.78
CA LEU A 285 14.02 -34.49 32.49
C LEU A 285 14.40 -35.97 32.35
N ALA A 286 13.70 -36.85 33.07
CA ALA A 286 13.76 -38.30 32.88
C ALA A 286 12.95 -38.72 31.63
N GLU A 287 13.31 -39.84 30.99
CA GLU A 287 12.56 -40.38 29.83
C GLU A 287 11.07 -40.55 30.15
N GLY A 288 10.20 -39.76 29.50
CA GLY A 288 8.75 -39.91 29.54
C GLY A 288 7.94 -38.74 30.13
N GLU A 289 8.57 -37.67 30.62
CA GLU A 289 7.84 -36.47 31.07
C GLU A 289 7.42 -35.58 29.87
N GLU A 290 6.12 -35.24 29.80
CA GLU A 290 5.56 -34.37 28.76
C GLU A 290 5.94 -32.89 29.00
N LEU A 291 6.36 -32.20 27.93
CA LEU A 291 6.62 -30.77 27.96
C LEU A 291 5.32 -30.00 28.27
N GLU A 292 5.37 -29.10 29.25
CA GLU A 292 4.23 -28.20 29.51
C GLU A 292 3.93 -27.37 28.26
N THR A 293 2.68 -26.95 28.07
CA THR A 293 2.29 -26.03 26.99
C THR A 293 2.20 -24.61 27.56
N TRP A 294 2.77 -23.63 26.85
CA TRP A 294 2.66 -22.23 27.26
C TRP A 294 1.20 -21.77 27.27
N GLN A 295 0.75 -21.24 28.41
CA GLN A 295 -0.56 -20.63 28.54
C GLN A 295 -0.46 -19.13 28.29
N THR A 296 -1.31 -18.64 27.41
CA THR A 296 -1.38 -17.20 27.10
C THR A 296 -1.99 -16.46 28.30
N PRO A 297 -1.30 -15.45 28.86
CA PRO A 297 -1.86 -14.65 29.95
C PRO A 297 -3.15 -13.93 29.55
N ASP A 298 -3.99 -13.61 30.51
CA ASP A 298 -5.21 -12.80 30.28
C ASP A 298 -4.87 -11.36 29.83
N TRP A 299 -5.83 -10.72 29.15
CA TRP A 299 -5.70 -9.33 28.73
C TRP A 299 -5.66 -8.39 29.94
N PRO A 300 -4.83 -7.33 29.89
CA PRO A 300 -4.90 -6.30 30.92
C PRO A 300 -6.23 -5.55 30.82
N ASP A 301 -6.94 -5.47 31.94
CA ASP A 301 -8.21 -4.72 32.05
C ASP A 301 -7.99 -3.20 31.97
N ILE A 302 -6.82 -2.74 32.41
CA ILE A 302 -6.49 -1.33 32.55
C ILE A 302 -5.73 -0.83 31.31
N VAL A 303 -6.09 0.37 30.84
CA VAL A 303 -5.31 1.10 29.85
C VAL A 303 -4.14 1.79 30.57
N PRO A 304 -2.88 1.45 30.28
CA PRO A 304 -1.74 2.06 30.97
C PRO A 304 -1.60 3.55 30.58
N ASP A 305 -1.19 4.40 31.52
CA ASP A 305 -0.96 5.82 31.24
C ASP A 305 0.40 6.08 30.56
N GLU A 306 1.37 5.19 30.77
CA GLU A 306 2.74 5.33 30.28
C GLU A 306 3.03 4.42 29.08
N CYS A 307 4.02 4.79 28.28
CA CYS A 307 4.51 3.94 27.19
C CYS A 307 5.25 2.71 27.74
N GLY A 308 4.97 1.53 27.17
CA GLY A 308 5.65 0.29 27.53
C GLY A 308 7.06 0.15 26.94
N ASP A 309 7.68 -0.99 27.23
CA ASP A 309 8.98 -1.40 26.67
C ASP A 309 8.88 -1.65 25.16
N VAL A 310 7.75 -2.20 24.73
CA VAL A 310 7.41 -2.35 23.31
C VAL A 310 6.80 -1.03 22.84
N ARG A 311 7.25 -0.56 21.67
CA ARG A 311 6.72 0.63 20.99
C ARG A 311 6.63 0.36 19.50
N TYR A 312 5.58 0.84 18.87
CA TYR A 312 5.47 0.80 17.42
C TYR A 312 6.21 1.99 16.82
N ASP A 313 7.02 1.75 15.80
CA ASP A 313 7.63 2.81 15.01
C ASP A 313 6.64 3.40 14.02
N VAL A 314 5.88 2.51 13.39
CA VAL A 314 4.94 2.81 12.32
C VAL A 314 3.63 2.07 12.60
N VAL A 315 2.52 2.80 12.48
CA VAL A 315 1.17 2.26 12.41
C VAL A 315 0.63 2.61 11.02
N LEU A 316 0.53 1.60 10.16
CA LEU A 316 -0.04 1.75 8.81
C LEU A 316 -1.50 1.33 8.83
N THR A 317 -2.39 2.13 8.27
CA THR A 317 -3.73 1.69 7.91
C THR A 317 -4.04 1.95 6.45
N ILE A 318 -4.78 1.03 5.86
CA ILE A 318 -5.39 1.16 4.53
C ILE A 318 -6.92 1.00 4.59
N SER A 319 -7.44 0.87 5.81
CA SER A 319 -8.84 0.57 6.10
C SER A 319 -9.54 1.87 6.49
N ASN A 320 -10.77 2.04 6.01
CA ASN A 320 -11.62 3.12 6.47
C ASN A 320 -12.23 2.72 7.83
N ILE A 321 -11.48 3.02 8.89
CA ILE A 321 -11.84 2.69 10.26
C ILE A 321 -12.66 3.81 10.89
N TYR A 322 -12.17 5.04 10.74
CA TYR A 322 -12.71 6.22 11.38
C TYR A 322 -13.32 7.16 10.36
N LYS A 323 -14.30 7.95 10.82
CA LYS A 323 -14.79 9.09 10.06
C LYS A 323 -13.95 10.33 10.39
N GLU A 324 -14.03 11.33 9.52
CA GLU A 324 -13.37 12.63 9.67
C GLU A 324 -13.62 13.29 11.05
N ASP A 325 -14.80 13.08 11.62
CA ASP A 325 -15.29 13.67 12.87
C ASP A 325 -15.34 12.69 14.06
N ASP A 326 -14.70 11.53 13.95
CA ASP A 326 -14.73 10.53 15.03
C ASP A 326 -13.99 11.05 16.28
N PRO A 327 -14.65 11.12 17.46
CA PRO A 327 -14.04 11.68 18.67
C PRO A 327 -12.94 10.80 19.26
N HIS A 328 -12.79 9.56 18.81
CA HIS A 328 -11.74 8.66 19.26
C HIS A 328 -10.51 8.65 18.34
N LEU A 329 -10.53 9.43 17.25
CA LEU A 329 -9.39 9.59 16.37
C LEU A 329 -8.48 10.72 16.88
N ASP A 330 -7.35 10.36 17.48
CA ASP A 330 -6.36 11.29 18.03
C ASP A 330 -4.94 11.01 17.53
N PHE A 331 -3.99 11.91 17.84
CA PHE A 331 -2.58 11.70 17.51
C PHE A 331 -1.99 10.54 18.31
N LEU A 332 -1.20 9.71 17.64
CA LEU A 332 -0.49 8.63 18.31
C LEU A 332 0.60 9.18 19.23
N ASP A 333 0.82 8.48 20.34
CA ASP A 333 1.87 8.79 21.31
C ASP A 333 3.02 7.78 21.22
N CYS A 334 3.92 7.80 22.22
CA CYS A 334 5.06 6.88 22.32
C CYS A 334 6.05 6.89 21.13
N GLY A 335 5.99 7.93 20.29
CA GLY A 335 6.85 8.09 19.12
C GLY A 335 6.39 7.32 17.87
N ALA A 336 5.19 6.71 17.90
CA ALA A 336 4.63 6.02 16.76
C ALA A 336 4.18 7.01 15.67
N LEU A 337 4.45 6.67 14.41
CA LEU A 337 3.93 7.43 13.27
C LEU A 337 2.66 6.79 12.72
N MET A 338 1.61 7.60 12.56
CA MET A 338 0.41 7.20 11.84
C MET A 338 0.61 7.45 10.34
N ILE A 339 0.53 6.37 9.57
CA ILE A 339 0.55 6.37 8.11
C ILE A 339 -0.80 5.87 7.61
N GLN A 340 -1.52 6.68 6.85
CA GLN A 340 -2.77 6.27 6.23
C GLN A 340 -2.60 6.20 4.71
N GLN A 341 -2.81 5.04 4.11
CA GLN A 341 -3.00 4.95 2.67
C GLN A 341 -4.48 5.06 2.32
N LEU A 342 -4.80 6.03 1.49
CA LEU A 342 -6.15 6.30 1.03
C LEU A 342 -6.65 5.20 0.07
N GLY A 343 -7.96 4.94 0.14
CA GLY A 343 -8.67 4.12 -0.85
C GLY A 343 -8.94 4.90 -2.14
N ASP A 344 -9.71 4.30 -3.05
CA ASP A 344 -10.10 4.97 -4.29
C ASP A 344 -10.94 6.24 -4.01
N CYS A 345 -10.61 7.33 -4.69
CA CYS A 345 -11.31 8.61 -4.58
C CYS A 345 -12.59 8.72 -5.43
N HIS A 346 -13.26 7.60 -5.72
CA HIS A 346 -14.54 7.61 -6.45
C HIS A 346 -15.52 8.56 -5.75
N SER A 347 -16.08 9.51 -6.49
CA SER A 347 -16.98 10.54 -5.95
C SER A 347 -16.39 11.28 -4.73
N LEU A 348 -15.08 11.54 -4.73
CA LEU A 348 -14.34 12.22 -3.66
C LEU A 348 -14.32 11.48 -2.31
N ARG A 349 -14.70 10.20 -2.27
CA ARG A 349 -14.84 9.41 -1.04
C ARG A 349 -13.60 9.48 -0.14
N CYS A 350 -12.41 9.31 -0.70
CA CYS A 350 -11.14 9.34 0.03
C CYS A 350 -10.92 10.64 0.83
N SER A 351 -11.48 11.78 0.41
CA SER A 351 -11.32 13.05 1.10
C SER A 351 -12.14 13.15 2.40
N TYR A 352 -13.18 12.32 2.53
CA TYR A 352 -14.00 12.18 3.74
C TYR A 352 -13.51 11.05 4.66
N GLU A 353 -12.70 10.14 4.12
CA GLU A 353 -12.09 9.02 4.87
C GLU A 353 -10.67 9.35 5.35
N TRP A 354 -10.15 10.52 5.00
CA TRP A 354 -8.83 10.99 5.44
C TRP A 354 -8.85 11.42 6.92
N TYR A 355 -7.76 11.17 7.65
CA TYR A 355 -7.61 11.48 9.08
C TYR A 355 -6.75 12.73 9.32
N PRO A 356 -7.27 13.95 9.09
CA PRO A 356 -6.49 15.18 9.24
C PRO A 356 -5.95 15.40 10.65
N GLN A 357 -6.62 14.86 11.68
CA GLN A 357 -6.29 15.09 13.09
C GLN A 357 -5.25 14.11 13.66
N SER A 358 -4.96 13.00 12.97
CA SER A 358 -4.11 11.92 13.53
C SER A 358 -2.89 11.65 12.65
N ASN A 359 -3.00 11.87 11.34
CA ASN A 359 -1.99 11.41 10.39
C ASN A 359 -0.71 12.25 10.43
N ASN A 360 0.42 11.54 10.44
CA ASN A 360 1.73 12.13 10.14
C ASN A 360 1.99 12.09 8.63
N ILE A 361 1.66 10.95 8.01
CA ILE A 361 1.91 10.67 6.61
C ILE A 361 0.60 10.18 5.97
N THR A 362 0.20 10.83 4.88
CA THR A 362 -0.94 10.41 4.06
C THR A 362 -0.41 9.91 2.73
N LEU A 363 -0.78 8.68 2.38
CA LEU A 363 -0.35 8.05 1.14
C LEU A 363 -1.53 7.99 0.17
N SER A 364 -1.34 8.35 -1.09
CA SER A 364 -2.26 8.00 -2.17
C SER A 364 -1.64 6.95 -3.07
N LYS A 365 -2.48 6.06 -3.59
CA LYS A 365 -2.13 5.11 -4.65
C LYS A 365 -1.85 5.77 -5.97
N TYR A 366 -2.40 6.97 -6.18
CA TYR A 366 -2.36 7.66 -7.45
C TYR A 366 -1.83 9.08 -7.27
N ALA A 367 -0.67 9.38 -7.85
CA ALA A 367 0.07 10.62 -7.60
C ALA A 367 -0.76 11.90 -7.83
N PHE A 368 -1.59 11.91 -8.89
CA PHE A 368 -2.41 13.06 -9.25
C PHE A 368 -3.46 13.42 -8.19
N GLU A 369 -3.94 12.46 -7.39
CA GLU A 369 -4.92 12.74 -6.33
C GLU A 369 -4.35 13.66 -5.25
N LEU A 370 -3.05 13.56 -4.97
CA LEU A 370 -2.39 14.40 -3.97
C LEU A 370 -2.44 15.87 -4.36
N LEU A 371 -2.26 16.17 -5.65
CA LEU A 371 -2.29 17.55 -6.15
C LEU A 371 -3.71 18.04 -6.45
N GLU A 372 -4.61 17.16 -6.91
CA GLU A 372 -5.96 17.55 -7.33
C GLU A 372 -6.96 17.59 -6.16
N LEU A 373 -6.80 16.71 -5.18
CA LEU A 373 -7.75 16.54 -4.06
C LEU A 373 -7.19 17.06 -2.74
N PHE A 374 -5.89 16.86 -2.51
CA PHE A 374 -5.19 17.20 -1.27
C PHE A 374 -4.19 18.36 -1.45
N ASP A 375 -4.49 19.30 -2.35
CA ASP A 375 -3.76 20.56 -2.46
C ASP A 375 -3.71 21.28 -1.11
N TYR A 376 -2.53 21.80 -0.75
CA TYR A 376 -2.26 22.41 0.54
C TYR A 376 -3.26 23.53 0.87
N ASN A 377 -3.55 24.42 -0.09
CA ASN A 377 -4.44 25.54 0.17
C ASN A 377 -5.87 25.07 0.39
N LYS A 378 -6.31 24.07 -0.38
CA LYS A 378 -7.63 23.46 -0.22
C LYS A 378 -7.78 22.76 1.14
N VAL A 379 -6.76 21.99 1.54
CA VAL A 379 -6.72 21.33 2.85
C VAL A 379 -6.71 22.35 3.98
N LYS A 380 -5.82 23.35 3.93
CA LYS A 380 -5.69 24.39 4.96
C LYS A 380 -6.95 25.25 5.09
N ALA A 381 -7.66 25.49 3.98
CA ALA A 381 -8.95 26.18 4.00
C ALA A 381 -10.04 25.36 4.73
N LYS A 382 -10.03 24.03 4.58
CA LYS A 382 -10.97 23.13 5.28
C LYS A 382 -10.56 22.91 6.75
N TYR A 383 -9.27 22.86 7.04
CA TYR A 383 -8.71 22.63 8.38
C TYR A 383 -7.70 23.73 8.74
N PRO A 384 -8.16 24.88 9.27
CA PRO A 384 -7.29 26.04 9.54
C PRO A 384 -6.17 25.75 10.54
N ASP A 385 -6.39 24.86 11.50
CA ASP A 385 -5.40 24.50 12.53
C ASP A 385 -4.44 23.38 12.09
N TRP A 386 -4.70 22.76 10.94
CA TRP A 386 -3.87 21.66 10.45
C TRP A 386 -2.50 22.16 9.96
N GLU A 387 -1.44 21.47 10.35
CA GLU A 387 -0.08 21.72 9.90
C GLU A 387 0.31 20.74 8.79
N MET A 388 1.10 21.20 7.82
CA MET A 388 1.50 20.37 6.68
C MET A 388 2.26 19.14 7.18
N GLY A 389 1.67 17.96 6.99
CA GLY A 389 2.33 16.66 7.17
C GLY A 389 3.14 16.27 5.93
N MET A 390 3.24 14.97 5.69
CA MET A 390 3.79 14.43 4.43
C MET A 390 2.69 13.75 3.62
N PHE A 391 2.61 14.07 2.33
CA PHE A 391 1.75 13.41 1.36
C PHE A 391 2.62 12.62 0.38
N GLY A 392 2.56 11.30 0.45
CA GLY A 392 3.39 10.42 -0.35
C GLY A 392 2.61 9.69 -1.43
N HIS A 393 3.19 9.54 -2.61
CA HIS A 393 2.68 8.61 -3.61
C HIS A 393 3.23 7.20 -3.34
N SER A 394 2.32 6.24 -3.12
CA SER A 394 2.61 4.84 -2.84
C SER A 394 1.78 3.96 -3.79
N PRO A 395 2.31 3.66 -5.00
CA PRO A 395 1.52 3.05 -6.07
C PRO A 395 0.95 1.69 -5.67
N ASP A 396 -0.07 1.25 -6.40
CA ASP A 396 -0.52 -0.14 -6.30
C ASP A 396 0.58 -1.10 -6.80
N THR A 397 0.73 -2.23 -6.11
CA THR A 397 1.80 -3.23 -6.34
C THR A 397 1.24 -4.65 -6.43
N GLY A 398 2.07 -5.61 -6.82
CA GLY A 398 1.74 -7.03 -6.74
C GLY A 398 2.76 -7.81 -5.92
N ASN A 399 2.31 -8.89 -5.28
CA ASN A 399 3.18 -9.83 -4.60
C ASN A 399 3.90 -10.73 -5.60
N GLU A 400 5.22 -10.66 -5.59
CA GLU A 400 6.06 -11.31 -6.57
C GLU A 400 6.22 -12.83 -6.40
N TRP A 401 5.72 -13.39 -5.29
CA TRP A 401 5.58 -14.84 -5.05
C TRP A 401 4.18 -15.37 -5.36
N ASP A 402 3.16 -14.50 -5.41
CA ASP A 402 1.82 -14.88 -5.83
C ASP A 402 1.67 -14.75 -7.35
N PHE A 403 2.24 -13.69 -7.92
CA PHE A 403 2.27 -13.38 -9.35
C PHE A 403 3.69 -13.60 -9.88
N TRP A 404 3.82 -14.53 -10.82
CA TRP A 404 5.09 -14.95 -11.41
C TRP A 404 4.79 -15.58 -12.78
N PRO A 405 5.69 -15.59 -13.77
CA PRO A 405 5.33 -16.04 -15.11
C PRO A 405 5.54 -17.55 -15.33
N VAL A 406 4.63 -18.17 -16.09
CA VAL A 406 4.82 -19.52 -16.66
C VAL A 406 5.54 -19.43 -18.01
N THR A 407 5.97 -20.57 -18.57
CA THR A 407 6.53 -20.57 -19.93
C THR A 407 5.44 -20.22 -20.95
N TRP A 408 5.84 -19.83 -22.17
CA TRP A 408 4.88 -19.34 -23.15
C TRP A 408 4.03 -20.45 -23.73
N SER A 409 4.61 -21.65 -23.84
CA SER A 409 3.90 -22.87 -24.27
C SER A 409 2.82 -23.30 -23.28
N GLU A 410 2.95 -22.95 -22.00
CA GLU A 410 1.98 -23.24 -20.93
C GLU A 410 0.81 -22.24 -20.87
N LYS A 411 0.87 -21.13 -21.62
CA LYS A 411 -0.21 -20.12 -21.62
C LYS A 411 -1.45 -20.65 -22.37
N ALA A 412 -2.51 -20.91 -21.61
CA ALA A 412 -3.76 -21.50 -22.10
C ALA A 412 -4.72 -20.51 -22.80
N SER A 413 -4.43 -19.21 -22.84
CA SER A 413 -5.34 -18.23 -23.47
C SER A 413 -4.60 -17.12 -24.20
N GLU A 414 -5.06 -16.80 -25.41
CA GLU A 414 -4.53 -15.70 -26.21
C GLU A 414 -4.79 -14.34 -25.56
N ALA A 415 -6.05 -14.07 -25.20
CA ALA A 415 -6.42 -12.85 -24.47
C ALA A 415 -7.52 -13.13 -23.44
N ARG A 416 -7.44 -12.45 -22.30
CA ARG A 416 -8.44 -12.56 -21.22
C ARG A 416 -8.72 -11.21 -20.56
N ILE A 417 -10.01 -10.88 -20.38
CA ILE A 417 -10.44 -9.69 -19.64
C ILE A 417 -10.53 -9.98 -18.14
N PHE A 418 -10.05 -9.03 -17.33
CA PHE A 418 -10.04 -9.12 -15.86
C PHE A 418 -10.79 -7.97 -15.20
N GLY A 419 -11.55 -8.29 -14.16
CA GLY A 419 -12.22 -7.31 -13.30
C GLY A 419 -13.70 -7.10 -13.63
N PHE A 420 -14.32 -6.22 -12.84
CA PHE A 420 -15.72 -5.85 -12.99
C PHE A 420 -15.91 -4.83 -14.12
N ASP A 421 -16.99 -4.95 -14.88
CA ASP A 421 -17.42 -4.01 -15.92
C ASP A 421 -18.31 -2.88 -15.35
N GLY A 422 -18.48 -1.78 -16.08
CA GLY A 422 -19.30 -0.65 -15.64
C GLY A 422 -18.91 0.64 -16.34
N SER A 423 -19.77 1.66 -16.32
CA SER A 423 -19.53 2.93 -17.03
C SER A 423 -18.24 3.66 -16.63
N PHE A 424 -17.70 3.36 -15.45
CA PHE A 424 -16.41 3.86 -14.98
C PHE A 424 -15.19 3.15 -15.62
N TYR A 425 -15.42 2.03 -16.31
CA TYR A 425 -14.44 1.13 -16.92
C TYR A 425 -14.82 0.84 -18.39
N PRO A 426 -14.58 1.77 -19.33
CA PRO A 426 -15.17 1.73 -20.67
C PRO A 426 -14.69 0.56 -21.54
N ILE A 427 -13.39 0.24 -21.51
CA ILE A 427 -12.83 -0.87 -22.31
C ILE A 427 -13.38 -2.19 -21.78
N ARG A 428 -13.37 -2.37 -20.45
CA ARG A 428 -13.91 -3.59 -19.84
C ARG A 428 -15.39 -3.78 -20.15
N THR A 429 -16.16 -2.70 -20.16
CA THR A 429 -17.58 -2.71 -20.50
C THR A 429 -17.79 -3.10 -21.97
N THR A 430 -17.02 -2.53 -22.88
CA THR A 430 -17.11 -2.83 -24.32
C THR A 430 -16.86 -4.31 -24.59
N VAL A 431 -15.77 -4.85 -24.04
CA VAL A 431 -15.44 -6.27 -24.16
C VAL A 431 -16.51 -7.15 -23.51
N THR A 432 -16.90 -6.86 -22.27
CA THR A 432 -17.88 -7.67 -21.54
C THR A 432 -19.26 -7.70 -22.23
N ASN A 433 -19.69 -6.58 -22.80
CA ASN A 433 -20.92 -6.50 -23.61
C ASN A 433 -20.84 -7.41 -24.82
N HIS A 434 -19.72 -7.36 -25.55
CA HIS A 434 -19.50 -8.24 -26.70
C HIS A 434 -19.53 -9.72 -26.31
N LEU A 435 -18.85 -10.12 -25.23
CA LEU A 435 -18.84 -11.52 -24.76
C LEU A 435 -20.24 -12.01 -24.38
N ARG A 436 -21.04 -11.16 -23.72
CA ARG A 436 -22.42 -11.47 -23.38
C ARG A 436 -23.30 -11.65 -24.61
N ASP A 437 -23.09 -10.89 -25.68
CA ASP A 437 -23.85 -11.03 -26.91
C ASP A 437 -23.36 -12.18 -27.80
N ALA A 438 -22.06 -12.48 -27.76
CA ALA A 438 -21.46 -13.64 -28.43
C ALA A 438 -21.89 -14.96 -27.77
N GLY A 439 -21.94 -15.02 -26.43
CA GLY A 439 -22.42 -16.19 -25.69
C GLY A 439 -23.88 -16.55 -25.99
N LYS A 440 -24.73 -15.56 -26.29
CA LYS A 440 -26.09 -15.80 -26.80
C LYS A 440 -26.13 -16.37 -28.21
N LYS A 441 -25.03 -16.27 -28.96
CA LYS A 441 -24.91 -16.65 -30.38
C LYS A 441 -23.93 -17.81 -30.59
N GLU A 442 -23.43 -18.44 -29.51
CA GLU A 442 -22.44 -19.53 -29.53
C GLU A 442 -21.21 -19.23 -30.42
N LYS A 443 -20.77 -17.97 -30.46
CA LYS A 443 -19.59 -17.57 -31.24
C LYS A 443 -18.34 -17.63 -30.38
N GLU A 444 -17.29 -18.23 -30.91
CA GLU A 444 -15.95 -18.14 -30.34
C GLU A 444 -15.46 -16.69 -30.41
N THR A 445 -14.84 -16.22 -29.33
CA THR A 445 -14.35 -14.84 -29.20
C THR A 445 -12.86 -14.84 -28.92
N LEU A 446 -12.14 -13.90 -29.54
CA LEU A 446 -10.69 -13.72 -29.34
C LEU A 446 -10.32 -13.49 -27.87
N ILE A 447 -11.16 -12.75 -27.15
CA ILE A 447 -10.98 -12.42 -25.74
C ILE A 447 -11.91 -13.33 -24.92
N SER A 448 -11.39 -13.96 -23.87
CA SER A 448 -12.17 -14.72 -22.87
C SER A 448 -12.37 -13.92 -21.58
N ARG A 449 -13.30 -14.29 -20.70
CA ARG A 449 -13.52 -13.61 -19.40
C ARG A 449 -12.93 -14.41 -18.24
N HIS A 450 -12.11 -13.77 -17.40
CA HIS A 450 -11.81 -14.29 -16.05
C HIS A 450 -12.98 -13.94 -15.10
N PRO A 451 -13.53 -14.90 -14.34
CA PRO A 451 -14.67 -14.66 -13.47
C PRO A 451 -14.31 -13.72 -12.31
N HIS A 452 -15.20 -12.76 -12.02
CA HIS A 452 -15.05 -11.90 -10.84
C HIS A 452 -15.71 -12.56 -9.62
N PRO A 453 -15.00 -12.74 -8.49
CA PRO A 453 -15.52 -13.50 -7.33
C PRO A 453 -16.55 -12.72 -6.48
N GLY A 454 -16.93 -11.51 -6.89
CA GLY A 454 -17.79 -10.60 -6.11
C GLY A 454 -16.95 -9.68 -5.21
N TYR A 455 -17.58 -8.99 -4.26
CA TYR A 455 -16.91 -7.99 -3.40
C TYR A 455 -16.75 -8.43 -1.94
N THR A 456 -17.44 -9.48 -1.53
CA THR A 456 -17.46 -9.99 -0.15
C THR A 456 -17.35 -11.51 -0.13
N VAL A 457 -16.62 -12.03 0.84
CA VAL A 457 -16.57 -13.47 1.13
C VAL A 457 -17.38 -13.80 2.38
N SER A 458 -18.00 -14.97 2.40
CA SER A 458 -18.71 -15.47 3.58
C SER A 458 -17.72 -16.08 4.56
N VAL A 459 -17.85 -15.73 5.84
CA VAL A 459 -17.01 -16.26 6.93
C VAL A 459 -17.87 -16.92 8.01
N PRO A 460 -17.35 -17.97 8.70
CA PRO A 460 -18.06 -18.62 9.80
C PRO A 460 -18.39 -17.64 10.93
N GLN A 461 -19.54 -17.84 11.58
CA GLN A 461 -19.94 -17.01 12.72
C GLN A 461 -18.94 -17.10 13.89
N GLU A 462 -18.36 -18.28 14.10
CA GLU A 462 -17.27 -18.51 15.07
C GLU A 462 -16.12 -17.49 14.92
N ALA A 463 -15.80 -17.10 13.68
CA ALA A 463 -14.73 -16.14 13.42
C ALA A 463 -15.04 -14.75 13.96
N ARG A 464 -16.33 -14.38 13.98
CA ARG A 464 -16.83 -13.09 14.50
C ARG A 464 -16.97 -13.13 16.02
N ASP A 465 -17.44 -14.26 16.55
CA ASP A 465 -17.68 -14.43 17.99
C ASP A 465 -16.37 -14.59 18.78
N ASN A 466 -15.35 -15.17 18.16
CA ASN A 466 -14.02 -15.38 18.73
C ASN A 466 -12.95 -14.73 17.84
N PRO A 467 -12.81 -13.39 17.89
CA PRO A 467 -11.84 -12.69 17.07
C PRO A 467 -10.40 -13.07 17.46
N LEU A 468 -9.50 -13.13 16.47
CA LEU A 468 -8.08 -13.40 16.70
C LEU A 468 -7.42 -12.25 17.48
N GLU A 469 -6.33 -12.55 18.19
CA GLU A 469 -5.48 -11.53 18.83
C GLU A 469 -4.52 -10.85 17.86
N THR A 470 -4.15 -11.51 16.76
CA THR A 470 -3.33 -10.96 15.67
C THR A 470 -3.46 -11.80 14.40
N TYR A 471 -2.83 -11.36 13.32
CA TYR A 471 -2.75 -12.14 12.09
C TYR A 471 -1.92 -13.41 12.29
N GLU A 472 -2.51 -14.53 11.89
CA GLU A 472 -1.85 -15.83 11.85
C GLU A 472 -1.71 -16.28 10.40
N ARG A 473 -0.47 -16.55 9.99
CA ARG A 473 -0.17 -17.00 8.64
C ARG A 473 -0.90 -18.32 8.36
N ASN A 474 -1.59 -18.38 7.23
CA ASN A 474 -2.37 -19.55 6.78
C ASN A 474 -3.51 -19.97 7.74
N HIS A 475 -4.03 -19.07 8.57
CA HIS A 475 -5.19 -19.37 9.41
C HIS A 475 -6.42 -19.76 8.58
N LYS A 476 -7.28 -20.66 9.10
CA LYS A 476 -8.47 -21.17 8.40
C LYS A 476 -9.39 -20.07 7.84
N TYR A 477 -9.46 -18.93 8.53
CA TYR A 477 -10.29 -17.78 8.12
C TYR A 477 -9.76 -17.04 6.89
N TYR A 478 -8.49 -17.20 6.54
CA TYR A 478 -7.87 -16.59 5.35
C TYR A 478 -7.84 -17.53 4.12
N ALA A 479 -8.22 -18.80 4.28
CA ALA A 479 -8.12 -19.81 3.22
C ALA A 479 -8.90 -19.46 1.95
N THR A 480 -10.08 -18.83 2.07
CA THR A 480 -10.87 -18.41 0.91
C THR A 480 -10.15 -17.33 0.10
N HIS A 481 -9.60 -16.31 0.75
CA HIS A 481 -8.84 -15.26 0.07
C HIS A 481 -7.57 -15.79 -0.60
N LEU A 482 -6.86 -16.72 0.05
CA LEU A 482 -5.71 -17.41 -0.56
C LEU A 482 -6.12 -18.08 -1.87
N LYS A 483 -7.21 -18.85 -1.87
CA LYS A 483 -7.74 -19.51 -3.07
C LYS A 483 -8.15 -18.51 -4.15
N LEU A 484 -8.79 -17.41 -3.77
CA LEU A 484 -9.18 -16.35 -4.72
C LEU A 484 -7.95 -15.67 -5.34
N ARG A 485 -6.92 -15.42 -4.54
CA ARG A 485 -5.65 -14.86 -4.99
C ARG A 485 -4.92 -15.81 -5.94
N GLU A 486 -4.86 -17.09 -5.59
CA GLU A 486 -4.26 -18.14 -6.42
C GLU A 486 -4.97 -18.29 -7.77
N ASP A 487 -6.31 -18.31 -7.78
CA ASP A 487 -7.10 -18.39 -9.00
C ASP A 487 -6.90 -17.15 -9.90
N PHE A 488 -6.93 -15.96 -9.30
CA PHE A 488 -6.72 -14.72 -10.03
C PHE A 488 -5.31 -14.64 -10.62
N ALA A 489 -4.29 -14.98 -9.84
CA ALA A 489 -2.91 -15.03 -10.30
C ALA A 489 -2.72 -16.09 -11.39
N LYS A 490 -3.25 -17.30 -11.21
CA LYS A 490 -3.25 -18.35 -12.25
C LYS A 490 -3.87 -17.87 -13.54
N GLY A 491 -5.02 -17.20 -13.46
CA GLY A 491 -5.70 -16.63 -14.61
C GLY A 491 -4.80 -15.68 -15.42
N MET A 492 -4.03 -14.82 -14.74
CA MET A 492 -3.07 -13.92 -15.38
C MET A 492 -1.86 -14.66 -15.95
N ARG A 493 -1.28 -15.62 -15.21
CA ARG A 493 -0.14 -16.42 -15.67
C ARG A 493 -0.41 -17.13 -16.98
N GLU A 494 -1.59 -17.76 -17.08
CA GLU A 494 -2.01 -18.56 -18.23
C GLU A 494 -2.49 -17.71 -19.43
N SER A 495 -2.53 -16.39 -19.30
CA SER A 495 -2.94 -15.49 -20.38
C SER A 495 -1.71 -14.88 -21.07
N LYS A 496 -1.70 -14.83 -22.41
CA LYS A 496 -0.69 -14.06 -23.16
C LYS A 496 -0.97 -12.56 -23.04
N ILE A 497 -2.22 -12.15 -23.24
CA ILE A 497 -2.68 -10.76 -23.13
C ILE A 497 -3.75 -10.61 -22.04
N CYS A 498 -3.54 -9.65 -21.14
CA CYS A 498 -4.47 -9.28 -20.06
C CYS A 498 -5.16 -7.96 -20.43
N VAL A 499 -6.48 -8.01 -20.59
CA VAL A 499 -7.29 -6.86 -21.02
C VAL A 499 -7.98 -6.22 -19.82
N PHE A 500 -7.76 -4.92 -19.63
CA PHE A 500 -8.49 -4.09 -18.65
C PHE A 500 -8.31 -2.60 -19.03
N ASP A 501 -8.69 -1.69 -18.14
CA ASP A 501 -8.55 -0.23 -18.33
C ASP A 501 -7.98 0.46 -17.10
N ALA A 502 -7.49 1.68 -17.29
CA ALA A 502 -7.09 2.62 -16.26
C ALA A 502 -8.28 3.40 -15.66
N SER A 503 -9.52 3.06 -16.01
CA SER A 503 -10.76 3.79 -15.64
C SER A 503 -10.84 5.23 -16.16
N LEU A 504 -11.96 5.90 -15.90
CA LEU A 504 -12.11 7.34 -16.22
C LEU A 504 -11.16 8.24 -15.44
N GLU A 505 -10.60 7.73 -14.33
CA GLU A 505 -9.59 8.44 -13.55
C GLU A 505 -8.17 8.24 -14.07
N ARG A 506 -7.93 7.34 -15.04
CA ARG A 506 -6.59 7.05 -15.61
C ARG A 506 -5.57 6.58 -14.56
N LYS A 507 -6.05 5.75 -13.66
CA LYS A 507 -5.34 5.10 -12.56
C LYS A 507 -4.42 3.99 -13.04
N MET A 508 -3.19 3.95 -12.54
CA MET A 508 -2.40 2.73 -12.60
C MET A 508 -2.90 1.75 -11.54
N ILE A 509 -4.04 1.11 -11.80
CA ILE A 509 -4.65 0.15 -10.88
C ILE A 509 -3.74 -1.06 -10.65
N ARG A 510 -3.88 -1.71 -9.50
CA ARG A 510 -3.14 -2.93 -9.12
C ARG A 510 -3.00 -4.03 -10.17
N LYS A 511 -3.98 -4.17 -11.06
CA LYS A 511 -3.94 -5.18 -12.14
C LYS A 511 -2.75 -5.01 -13.09
N TYR A 512 -2.22 -3.79 -13.25
CA TYR A 512 -0.99 -3.55 -14.03
C TYR A 512 0.20 -4.32 -13.43
N ALA A 513 0.51 -4.07 -12.16
CA ALA A 513 1.60 -4.74 -11.45
C ALA A 513 1.43 -6.27 -11.45
N GLN A 514 0.21 -6.74 -11.16
CA GLN A 514 -0.12 -8.17 -11.11
C GLN A 514 0.03 -8.87 -12.48
N ALA A 515 -0.40 -8.23 -13.56
CA ALA A 515 -0.28 -8.77 -14.92
C ALA A 515 1.18 -8.82 -15.37
N PHE A 516 1.94 -7.75 -15.15
CA PHE A 516 3.36 -7.69 -15.48
C PHE A 516 4.18 -8.74 -14.72
N LEU A 517 3.96 -8.88 -13.41
CA LEU A 517 4.59 -9.93 -12.61
C LEU A 517 4.21 -11.35 -13.08
N SER A 518 3.05 -11.53 -13.70
CA SER A 518 2.61 -12.81 -14.26
C SER A 518 3.12 -13.09 -15.68
N GLY A 519 3.94 -12.20 -16.25
CA GLY A 519 4.36 -12.27 -17.65
C GLY A 519 3.19 -12.19 -18.62
N CYS A 520 2.14 -11.46 -18.26
CA CYS A 520 0.98 -11.20 -19.10
C CYS A 520 1.10 -9.79 -19.68
N VAL A 521 1.04 -9.67 -21.01
CA VAL A 521 1.12 -8.36 -21.66
C VAL A 521 -0.20 -7.64 -21.48
N VAL A 522 -0.15 -6.41 -20.99
CA VAL A 522 -1.36 -5.64 -20.74
C VAL A 522 -1.86 -4.99 -22.03
N ALA A 523 -3.16 -5.11 -22.29
CA ALA A 523 -3.86 -4.30 -23.29
C ALA A 523 -4.88 -3.39 -22.58
N ALA A 524 -4.58 -2.09 -22.55
CA ALA A 524 -5.34 -1.09 -21.81
C ALA A 524 -5.04 0.32 -22.32
N ASP A 525 -5.81 1.32 -21.88
CA ASP A 525 -5.43 2.72 -21.98
C ASP A 525 -4.29 3.05 -21.01
N ILE A 526 -3.30 3.82 -21.47
CA ILE A 526 -2.12 4.14 -20.66
C ILE A 526 -2.54 5.06 -19.48
N PRO A 527 -2.28 4.67 -18.21
CA PRO A 527 -2.59 5.49 -17.05
C PRO A 527 -1.66 6.72 -16.99
N THR A 528 -1.96 7.71 -16.15
CA THR A 528 -1.13 8.94 -16.07
C THR A 528 0.15 8.79 -15.26
N GLU A 529 0.48 7.56 -14.87
CA GLU A 529 1.60 7.25 -13.98
C GLU A 529 2.50 6.27 -14.73
N HIS A 530 3.82 6.44 -14.62
CA HIS A 530 4.78 5.58 -15.30
C HIS A 530 4.64 5.52 -16.84
N GLU A 531 3.98 6.52 -17.46
CA GLU A 531 3.61 6.53 -18.89
C GLU A 531 4.74 6.16 -19.84
N SER A 532 5.91 6.80 -19.66
CA SER A 532 7.08 6.58 -20.53
C SER A 532 7.63 5.15 -20.46
N ALA A 533 7.45 4.47 -19.33
CA ALA A 533 7.84 3.08 -19.19
C ALA A 533 6.75 2.18 -19.79
N LEU A 534 5.50 2.36 -19.36
CA LEU A 534 4.37 1.53 -19.77
C LEU A 534 4.15 1.55 -21.29
N SER A 535 4.37 2.68 -21.96
CA SER A 535 4.21 2.78 -23.42
C SER A 535 5.10 1.84 -24.22
N LYS A 536 6.15 1.26 -23.61
CA LYS A 536 7.07 0.32 -24.27
C LYS A 536 6.53 -1.12 -24.30
N PHE A 537 5.71 -1.51 -23.32
CA PHE A 537 5.30 -2.90 -23.11
C PHE A 537 3.81 -3.08 -22.80
N VAL A 538 2.99 -2.04 -22.99
CA VAL A 538 1.53 -2.10 -22.97
C VAL A 538 1.00 -1.94 -24.39
N ILE A 539 0.02 -2.76 -24.77
CA ILE A 539 -0.75 -2.60 -26.00
C ILE A 539 -1.75 -1.46 -25.78
N PRO A 540 -1.59 -0.30 -26.43
CA PRO A 540 -2.42 0.86 -26.15
C PRO A 540 -3.82 0.66 -26.74
N LEU A 541 -4.83 0.70 -25.87
CA LEU A 541 -6.24 0.72 -26.23
C LEU A 541 -6.83 2.12 -25.93
N LYS A 542 -7.94 2.46 -26.59
CA LYS A 542 -8.69 3.70 -26.29
C LYS A 542 -10.06 3.37 -25.70
N ALA A 543 -10.52 4.23 -24.80
CA ALA A 543 -11.80 4.06 -24.12
C ALA A 543 -12.99 4.13 -25.10
N THR A 544 -12.83 4.81 -26.24
CA THR A 544 -13.87 4.94 -27.26
C THR A 544 -13.82 3.87 -28.35
N TRP A 545 -12.86 2.95 -28.33
CA TRP A 545 -12.73 1.94 -29.38
C TRP A 545 -13.88 0.94 -29.39
N SER A 546 -14.33 0.55 -30.58
CA SER A 546 -15.24 -0.58 -30.75
C SER A 546 -14.51 -1.90 -30.49
N ILE A 547 -15.26 -2.98 -30.32
CA ILE A 547 -14.68 -4.31 -30.13
C ILE A 547 -13.86 -4.77 -31.34
N GLU A 548 -14.25 -4.38 -32.55
CA GLU A 548 -13.50 -4.70 -33.77
C GLU A 548 -12.11 -4.04 -33.74
N GLN A 549 -12.03 -2.78 -33.32
CA GLN A 549 -10.76 -2.06 -33.19
C GLN A 549 -9.88 -2.69 -32.10
N ILE A 550 -10.47 -3.04 -30.95
CA ILE A 550 -9.76 -3.73 -29.86
C ILE A 550 -9.22 -5.09 -30.34
N ASN A 551 -10.05 -5.89 -31.02
CA ASN A 551 -9.63 -7.19 -31.56
C ASN A 551 -8.53 -7.05 -32.62
N THR A 552 -8.62 -6.05 -33.51
CA THR A 552 -7.55 -5.78 -34.49
C THR A 552 -6.23 -5.43 -33.79
N ALA A 553 -6.27 -4.60 -32.75
CA ALA A 553 -5.07 -4.24 -31.99
C ALA A 553 -4.46 -5.46 -31.29
N ILE A 554 -5.27 -6.30 -30.64
CA ILE A 554 -4.81 -7.52 -29.98
C ILE A 554 -4.24 -8.51 -31.00
N GLN A 555 -4.96 -8.76 -32.11
CA GLN A 555 -4.54 -9.72 -33.14
C GLN A 555 -3.18 -9.34 -33.75
N TYR A 556 -2.94 -8.04 -33.97
CA TYR A 556 -1.66 -7.55 -34.48
C TYR A 556 -0.46 -8.06 -33.64
N TYR A 557 -0.59 -8.10 -32.31
CA TYR A 557 0.47 -8.59 -31.44
C TYR A 557 0.50 -10.12 -31.32
N LEU A 558 -0.66 -10.78 -31.37
CA LEU A 558 -0.72 -12.25 -31.40
C LEU A 558 -0.05 -12.84 -32.65
N ASP A 559 -0.16 -12.15 -33.78
CA ASP A 559 0.53 -12.50 -35.03
C ASP A 559 2.06 -12.26 -34.97
N ARG A 560 2.56 -11.67 -33.87
CA ARG A 560 3.98 -11.32 -33.65
C ARG A 560 4.46 -11.82 -32.28
N PRO A 561 4.53 -13.14 -32.06
CA PRO A 561 4.81 -13.72 -30.75
C PRO A 561 6.15 -13.26 -30.16
N GLU A 562 7.20 -13.07 -30.97
CA GLU A 562 8.50 -12.57 -30.49
C GLU A 562 8.42 -11.18 -29.87
N VAL A 563 7.65 -10.28 -30.49
CA VAL A 563 7.43 -8.92 -29.96
C VAL A 563 6.64 -9.00 -28.65
N LEU A 564 5.58 -9.81 -28.64
CA LEU A 564 4.71 -9.97 -27.49
C LEU A 564 5.46 -10.62 -26.30
N GLN A 565 6.33 -11.58 -26.56
CA GLN A 565 7.18 -12.20 -25.54
C GLN A 565 8.22 -11.23 -25.00
N GLN A 566 8.85 -10.42 -25.85
CA GLN A 566 9.77 -9.37 -25.41
C GLN A 566 9.05 -8.35 -24.50
N MET A 567 7.86 -7.90 -24.88
CA MET A 567 7.03 -7.01 -24.03
C MET A 567 6.71 -7.65 -22.68
N ALA A 568 6.46 -8.96 -22.63
CA ALA A 568 6.21 -9.69 -21.38
C ALA A 568 7.45 -9.68 -20.46
N VAL A 569 8.66 -9.85 -21.02
CA VAL A 569 9.92 -9.74 -20.28
C VAL A 569 10.12 -8.33 -19.77
N ASP A 570 9.95 -7.32 -20.63
CA ASP A 570 10.17 -5.93 -20.26
C ASP A 570 9.23 -5.48 -19.14
N GLY A 571 7.94 -5.83 -19.25
CA GLY A 571 6.95 -5.57 -18.21
C GLY A 571 7.29 -6.29 -16.90
N PHE A 572 7.67 -7.57 -16.96
CA PHE A 572 8.06 -8.34 -15.79
C PHE A 572 9.28 -7.74 -15.08
N VAL A 573 10.33 -7.41 -15.82
CA VAL A 573 11.54 -6.75 -15.31
C VAL A 573 11.18 -5.44 -14.62
N TYR A 574 10.40 -4.60 -15.29
CA TYR A 574 9.96 -3.32 -14.73
C TYR A 574 9.18 -3.51 -13.42
N ALA A 575 8.28 -4.49 -13.38
CA ALA A 575 7.47 -4.75 -12.20
C ALA A 575 8.30 -5.30 -11.03
N ARG A 576 9.31 -6.14 -11.27
CA ARG A 576 10.23 -6.63 -10.23
C ARG A 576 11.04 -5.50 -9.59
N GLN A 577 11.39 -4.48 -10.37
CA GLN A 577 12.13 -3.31 -9.89
C GLN A 577 11.24 -2.34 -9.11
N HIS A 578 10.05 -2.03 -9.64
CA HIS A 578 9.30 -0.86 -9.18
C HIS A 578 7.92 -1.16 -8.59
N LEU A 579 7.33 -2.33 -8.88
CA LEU A 579 5.91 -2.58 -8.60
C LEU A 579 5.68 -3.79 -7.67
N THR A 580 6.71 -4.17 -6.90
CA THR A 580 6.59 -5.23 -5.88
C THR A 580 6.09 -4.67 -4.56
N THR A 581 5.28 -5.45 -3.84
CA THR A 581 4.79 -5.03 -2.52
C THR A 581 5.93 -4.92 -1.52
N THR A 582 7.01 -5.70 -1.68
CA THR A 582 8.24 -5.53 -0.88
C THR A 582 8.85 -4.14 -1.08
N ASN A 583 8.93 -3.63 -2.31
CA ASN A 583 9.43 -2.28 -2.58
C ASN A 583 8.51 -1.20 -1.98
N LYS A 584 7.19 -1.38 -2.10
CA LYS A 584 6.21 -0.52 -1.44
C LYS A 584 6.47 -0.37 0.06
N ILE A 585 6.76 -1.47 0.76
CA ILE A 585 7.10 -1.42 2.19
C ILE A 585 8.38 -0.62 2.42
N SER A 586 9.44 -0.82 1.63
CA SER A 586 10.68 -0.04 1.74
C SER A 586 10.42 1.47 1.59
N HIS A 587 9.69 1.87 0.55
CA HIS A 587 9.33 3.29 0.34
C HIS A 587 8.50 3.88 1.49
N ILE A 588 7.60 3.09 2.10
CA ILE A 588 6.85 3.54 3.29
C ILE A 588 7.79 3.79 4.47
N LEU A 589 8.82 2.94 4.65
CA LEU A 589 9.81 3.11 5.72
C LEU A 589 10.75 4.29 5.46
N GLU A 590 11.11 4.54 4.20
CA GLU A 590 11.89 5.70 3.78
C GLU A 590 11.12 7.00 4.03
N MET A 591 9.84 7.08 3.61
CA MET A 591 8.97 8.22 3.92
C MET A 591 8.82 8.45 5.43
N ALA A 592 8.75 7.37 6.22
CA ALA A 592 8.73 7.46 7.68
C ALA A 592 10.03 8.08 8.24
N ASP A 593 11.18 7.74 7.66
CA ASP A 593 12.47 8.33 8.03
C ASP A 593 12.55 9.80 7.61
N HIS A 594 12.20 10.13 6.36
CA HIS A 594 12.14 11.51 5.89
C HIS A 594 11.26 12.38 6.78
N TYR A 595 10.08 11.87 7.19
CA TYR A 595 9.19 12.59 8.09
C TYR A 595 9.85 12.83 9.46
N ARG A 596 10.52 11.82 10.04
CA ARG A 596 11.25 11.95 11.32
C ARG A 596 12.40 12.96 11.21
N GLU A 597 13.02 13.08 10.05
CA GLU A 597 14.07 14.05 9.75
C GLU A 597 13.54 15.47 9.49
N GLY A 598 12.23 15.67 9.55
CA GLY A 598 11.58 16.98 9.43
C GLY A 598 11.05 17.31 8.04
N SER A 599 11.11 16.38 7.08
CA SER A 599 10.51 16.57 5.75
C SER A 599 8.99 16.67 5.86
N ARG A 600 8.41 17.64 5.16
CA ARG A 600 6.97 17.91 5.03
C ARG A 600 6.70 18.30 3.58
N GLY A 601 5.47 18.16 3.11
CA GLY A 601 5.14 18.46 1.71
C GLY A 601 4.64 17.24 0.95
N TYR A 602 4.97 17.18 -0.34
CA TYR A 602 4.62 16.09 -1.24
C TYR A 602 5.86 15.30 -1.63
N GLU A 603 5.76 13.98 -1.66
CA GLU A 603 6.82 13.07 -2.08
C GLU A 603 6.32 12.16 -3.20
N PHE A 604 7.00 12.21 -4.35
CA PHE A 604 6.66 11.45 -5.55
C PHE A 604 7.86 10.61 -5.99
N PRO A 605 7.89 9.30 -5.69
CA PRO A 605 9.01 8.45 -6.08
C PRO A 605 9.06 8.16 -7.59
N TYR A 606 8.00 8.49 -8.33
CA TYR A 606 7.87 8.20 -9.76
C TYR A 606 7.26 9.37 -10.53
N GLY A 607 7.57 9.42 -11.83
CA GLY A 607 7.00 10.39 -12.76
C GLY A 607 5.52 10.12 -13.06
N PHE A 608 4.73 11.19 -13.12
CA PHE A 608 3.33 11.19 -13.50
C PHE A 608 2.97 12.45 -14.29
N SER A 609 1.83 12.42 -14.96
CA SER A 609 1.26 13.59 -15.64
C SER A 609 -0.11 13.95 -15.07
N LEU A 610 -0.48 15.23 -15.20
CA LEU A 610 -1.83 15.70 -14.93
C LEU A 610 -2.58 15.76 -16.26
N LYS A 611 -3.56 14.87 -16.45
CA LYS A 611 -4.45 14.88 -17.62
C LYS A 611 -5.91 14.99 -17.20
N CYS A 612 -6.73 15.56 -18.07
CA CYS A 612 -8.17 15.67 -17.83
C CYS A 612 -8.72 14.27 -17.53
N ARG A 613 -9.55 14.18 -16.48
CA ARG A 613 -10.08 12.95 -15.88
C ARG A 613 -11.41 13.23 -15.16
N ALA A 614 -12.15 12.17 -14.84
CA ALA A 614 -13.38 12.27 -14.07
C ALA A 614 -13.37 11.27 -12.90
N TYR A 615 -13.66 11.74 -11.70
CA TYR A 615 -13.68 10.93 -10.47
C TYR A 615 -14.94 10.07 -10.30
N TRP A 616 -15.84 10.11 -11.29
CA TRP A 616 -16.97 9.21 -11.44
C TRP A 616 -17.56 9.31 -12.86
N SER A 617 -18.46 8.40 -13.21
CA SER A 617 -19.07 8.32 -14.54
C SER A 617 -20.37 9.11 -14.71
N ASP A 618 -20.87 9.75 -13.65
CA ASP A 618 -22.06 10.59 -13.71
C ASP A 618 -21.77 11.96 -14.35
N GLN A 619 -22.81 12.60 -14.89
CA GLN A 619 -22.68 13.93 -15.51
C GLN A 619 -22.22 15.00 -14.53
N ASN A 620 -22.45 14.78 -13.24
CA ASN A 620 -22.06 15.68 -12.14
C ASN A 620 -20.77 15.25 -11.43
N GLY A 621 -20.06 14.24 -11.96
CA GLY A 621 -18.85 13.71 -11.36
C GLY A 621 -17.79 14.79 -11.24
N TYR A 622 -17.08 14.81 -10.10
CA TYR A 622 -16.04 15.80 -9.89
C TYR A 622 -14.96 15.67 -10.98
N ARG A 623 -14.59 16.83 -11.53
CA ARG A 623 -13.49 17.00 -12.46
C ARG A 623 -12.57 18.08 -11.91
N PRO A 624 -11.25 17.96 -12.13
CA PRO A 624 -10.34 19.03 -11.77
C PRO A 624 -10.77 20.36 -12.39
N PRO A 625 -10.65 21.51 -11.68
CA PRO A 625 -11.11 22.80 -12.18
C PRO A 625 -10.55 23.23 -13.54
N TRP A 626 -9.38 22.69 -13.93
CA TRP A 626 -8.73 22.95 -15.21
C TRP A 626 -9.24 22.05 -16.36
N CYS A 627 -10.14 21.11 -16.09
CA CYS A 627 -10.74 20.14 -17.02
C CYS A 627 -12.20 20.51 -17.40
N ARG A 628 -12.58 21.79 -17.29
CA ARG A 628 -13.99 22.27 -17.34
C ARG A 628 -14.66 22.29 -18.72
N ASN A 629 -13.91 22.26 -19.83
CA ASN A 629 -14.48 22.45 -21.18
C ASN A 629 -14.76 21.14 -21.95
N THR A 630 -14.61 19.98 -21.31
CA THR A 630 -14.71 18.68 -21.99
C THR A 630 -16.03 17.98 -21.66
N GLN A 631 -17.07 18.14 -22.49
CA GLN A 631 -18.30 17.35 -22.31
C GLN A 631 -18.07 15.89 -22.75
N GLY A 632 -18.47 14.92 -21.90
CA GLY A 632 -18.39 13.48 -22.17
C GLY A 632 -17.02 12.83 -21.93
N TYR A 633 -16.88 11.55 -22.32
CA TYR A 633 -15.63 10.79 -22.25
C TYR A 633 -14.58 11.29 -23.25
N ARG A 634 -15.01 11.96 -24.32
CA ARG A 634 -14.16 12.31 -25.48
C ARG A 634 -13.10 13.35 -25.18
N GLY A 635 -13.28 14.21 -24.19
CA GLY A 635 -12.25 15.16 -23.79
C GLY A 635 -11.27 14.63 -22.74
N LEU A 636 -11.30 13.32 -22.47
CA LEU A 636 -10.19 12.67 -21.79
C LEU A 636 -9.06 12.40 -22.79
N GLU A 637 -9.33 12.19 -24.08
CA GLU A 637 -8.36 11.64 -25.03
C GLU A 637 -7.50 12.65 -25.79
N ASP A 638 -7.78 13.96 -25.67
CA ASP A 638 -7.03 15.04 -26.35
C ASP A 638 -5.78 15.50 -25.55
#